data_AF-C4YSG0-F1
#
_entry.id   AF-C4YSG0-F1
#
_cell.length_a   1.000
_cell.length_b   1.000
_cell.length_c   1.000
_cell.angle_alpha   90.00
_cell.angle_beta   90.00
_cell.angle_gamma   90.00
#
_symmetry.space_group_name_H-M   'P 1'
#
loop_
_entity.id
_entity.type
_entity.pdbx_description
1 polymer ?
#
loop_
_entity_poly.entity_id
_entity_poly.type
_entity_poly.pdbx_seq_one_letter_code
_entity_poly.pdbx_strand_id
1 'polypeptide(L)'
;MIRLILWNNVQSLVFKRCLFVPSNSLTNKRKRRIPPSKPRSSNRKDGDIEPYRMTDQNQTPNTGSIARLPAEVKKELKDLRSFTKVIAQHLKPEQENDSLTSAEKPDTSQLPPIDIEEATDDIFGEISGTKKLSANAVPPPPPPPPPGLDIPDEIKERLGLLSELLVPAKTSNNKLPEKQVENNWKLLLSQLDQAGGLSGLSKRSVSKFFSKIPPKNLKNLIPMIENMYNKAEMSIPHPIYYMFVRSLTLGDKISDSQMQLINKYFQEISKQTDLKIDHYETMILAYVKNNHMEKIDGILAQMKKKNIEISKMIYTSIVRGYIFYQKDHQRALDTFDSMKFLSQKTQPDEKVYTDVIVSCVMHREIERALDLYYELKDKGMNVNQNLLSTLAKGCSRSKQFKTQAWNFLFQVYDHGWVPNLQTYEHMLYIAARDGDVELTRVLFYKMLQTNSVTIRAFRYLILSYSKYVPPHKRKEKHLILLNHKGQLFRQNILQDVDFSKPVHGFPFLPSSHIPDSKFVLAESSAIWAHTVMNNPSFLRQQTLVASYVSIALELGDFTEFKDRFDSASYLNTDGIPKVREIEIIEPRQDEPTEKATTTEEQITSSEPDTNSLIRSPILNQLQQNINDNQFKAPRDSYLYNLAIKAAGKFKDYSFAQQILHERGQFRKSNSFKLLSPKQQNQDDFQFAGYLVECWTNMNLLEDAYAVVLSSVDRFPWSWRELGVLNNAAMKLGSLELAEAVRKVAQVTQVKHHGKIKRQDFKTYVMKRGY
;
A
#
# COMPACT_ATOMS: atom_id res chain seq x y z
N MET A 1 -28.31 53.77 -32.85
CA MET A 1 -29.08 52.63 -32.32
C MET A 1 -28.40 51.29 -32.55
N ILE A 2 -27.92 50.95 -33.76
CA ILE A 2 -27.24 49.66 -34.02
C ILE A 2 -25.92 49.47 -33.22
N ARG A 3 -25.24 50.56 -32.82
CA ARG A 3 -24.04 50.48 -31.96
C ARG A 3 -24.29 50.12 -30.49
N LEU A 4 -25.54 50.13 -30.01
CA LEU A 4 -25.85 49.83 -28.60
C LEU A 4 -26.09 48.34 -28.32
N ILE A 5 -26.28 47.51 -29.36
CA ILE A 5 -26.56 46.07 -29.17
C ILE A 5 -25.27 45.26 -29.05
N LEU A 6 -24.14 45.71 -29.62
CA LEU A 6 -22.89 44.96 -29.59
C LEU A 6 -22.04 45.15 -28.33
N TRP A 7 -22.49 45.96 -27.35
CA TRP A 7 -21.67 46.26 -26.17
C TRP A 7 -22.01 45.50 -24.89
N ASN A 8 -23.07 44.67 -24.87
CA ASN A 8 -23.49 44.00 -23.64
C ASN A 8 -23.04 42.55 -23.45
N ASN A 9 -22.37 41.88 -24.40
CA ASN A 9 -22.05 40.45 -24.23
C ASN A 9 -20.57 40.08 -24.05
N VAL A 10 -19.66 41.03 -23.78
CA VAL A 10 -18.25 40.66 -23.52
C VAL A 10 -17.60 41.53 -22.44
N GLN A 11 -18.10 41.47 -21.21
CA GLN A 11 -17.32 41.85 -20.03
C GLN A 11 -17.70 41.00 -18.80
N SER A 12 -16.95 39.94 -18.55
CA SER A 12 -16.26 39.80 -17.26
C SER A 12 -15.28 38.62 -17.28
N LEU A 13 -14.17 38.79 -16.54
CA LEU A 13 -13.18 37.78 -16.16
C LEU A 13 -12.02 37.51 -17.14
N VAL A 14 -11.37 38.59 -17.59
CA VAL A 14 -9.93 38.58 -17.88
C VAL A 14 -9.16 38.98 -16.62
N PHE A 15 -8.50 38.02 -15.96
CA PHE A 15 -7.30 38.28 -15.16
C PHE A 15 -6.07 37.82 -15.96
N LYS A 16 -5.74 38.52 -17.05
CA LYS A 16 -4.43 38.40 -17.71
C LYS A 16 -3.57 39.59 -17.32
N ARG A 17 -2.66 39.38 -16.36
CA ARG A 17 -1.44 40.18 -16.25
C ARG A 17 -0.51 39.75 -17.39
N CYS A 18 -0.68 40.35 -18.56
CA CYS A 18 0.27 40.26 -19.65
C CYS A 18 1.53 41.03 -19.25
N LEU A 19 2.63 40.32 -18.96
CA LEU A 19 3.95 40.92 -18.91
C LEU A 19 4.43 41.15 -20.34
N PHE A 20 4.62 42.43 -20.67
CA PHE A 20 5.12 42.94 -21.93
C PHE A 20 6.59 42.53 -22.10
N VAL A 21 6.89 41.59 -23.00
CA VAL A 21 8.27 41.30 -23.44
C VAL A 21 8.46 41.96 -24.81
N PRO A 22 9.34 42.95 -24.96
CA PRO A 22 9.48 43.70 -26.20
C PRO A 22 9.95 42.83 -27.36
N SER A 23 9.12 42.75 -28.40
CA SER A 23 9.49 42.24 -29.72
C SER A 23 10.48 43.21 -30.36
N ASN A 24 11.79 43.03 -30.14
CA ASN A 24 12.87 43.50 -31.03
C ASN A 24 14.25 43.12 -30.45
N SER A 25 14.65 41.84 -30.57
CA SER A 25 16.08 41.46 -30.54
C SER A 25 16.33 40.11 -31.24
N LEU A 26 15.70 39.88 -32.40
CA LEU A 26 15.94 38.70 -33.25
C LEU A 26 16.52 39.08 -34.62
N THR A 27 17.50 39.98 -34.64
CA THR A 27 18.30 40.24 -35.85
C THR A 27 19.78 40.44 -35.49
N ASN A 28 20.45 39.39 -35.04
CA ASN A 28 21.90 39.30 -35.25
C ASN A 28 22.37 37.86 -35.41
N LYS A 29 22.10 37.32 -36.60
CA LYS A 29 22.67 36.08 -37.12
C LYS A 29 24.17 36.25 -37.35
N ARG A 30 25.02 35.79 -36.43
CA ARG A 30 26.40 35.39 -36.80
C ARG A 30 26.36 33.98 -37.35
N LYS A 31 26.26 33.88 -38.68
CA LYS A 31 26.41 32.65 -39.48
C LYS A 31 27.70 31.90 -39.08
N ARG A 32 27.58 30.77 -38.40
CA ARG A 32 28.67 29.78 -38.33
C ARG A 32 28.59 28.92 -39.60
N ARG A 33 29.61 29.06 -40.46
CA ARG A 33 29.80 28.24 -41.67
C ARG A 33 30.05 26.79 -41.26
N ILE A 34 29.12 25.89 -41.56
CA ILE A 34 29.35 24.43 -41.54
C ILE A 34 29.78 24.04 -42.96
N PRO A 35 30.95 23.41 -43.16
CA PRO A 35 31.43 23.02 -44.48
C PRO A 35 30.59 21.85 -45.06
N PRO A 36 30.36 21.83 -46.38
CA PRO A 36 29.46 20.88 -47.03
C PRO A 36 30.07 19.46 -47.09
N SER A 37 29.30 18.48 -46.64
CA SER A 37 29.60 17.06 -46.78
C SER A 37 29.49 16.64 -48.25
N LYS A 38 30.57 16.05 -48.78
CA LYS A 38 30.64 15.52 -50.16
C LYS A 38 29.64 14.36 -50.37
N PRO A 39 28.97 14.30 -51.53
CA PRO A 39 27.99 13.26 -51.84
C PRO A 39 28.67 11.93 -52.18
N ARG A 40 28.17 10.84 -51.62
CA ARG A 40 28.60 9.48 -51.94
C ARG A 40 27.91 9.07 -53.24
N SER A 41 28.74 8.75 -54.23
CA SER A 41 28.38 8.38 -55.60
C SER A 41 27.46 7.16 -55.67
N SER A 42 26.41 7.32 -56.45
CA SER A 42 25.62 6.27 -57.08
C SER A 42 26.50 5.45 -58.03
N ASN A 43 26.33 4.12 -57.98
CA ASN A 43 26.66 3.25 -59.11
C ASN A 43 25.36 2.61 -59.60
N ARG A 44 25.11 2.89 -60.87
CA ARG A 44 24.03 2.39 -61.72
C ARG A 44 24.03 0.87 -61.82
N LYS A 45 22.86 0.30 -62.05
CA LYS A 45 22.60 -0.48 -63.27
C LYS A 45 21.11 -0.44 -63.57
N ASP A 46 20.81 0.27 -64.64
CA ASP A 46 19.54 0.32 -65.34
C ASP A 46 19.19 -1.07 -65.90
N GLY A 47 17.91 -1.42 -65.81
CA GLY A 47 17.31 -2.59 -66.43
C GLY A 47 15.87 -2.24 -66.77
N ASP A 48 15.67 -1.87 -68.03
CA ASP A 48 14.40 -1.51 -68.65
C ASP A 48 13.41 -2.68 -68.58
N ILE A 49 12.23 -2.46 -67.98
CA ILE A 49 11.01 -3.21 -68.29
C ILE A 49 9.85 -2.21 -68.38
N GLU A 50 9.28 -2.15 -69.58
CA GLU A 50 8.16 -1.31 -70.02
C GLU A 50 6.83 -1.58 -69.28
N PRO A 51 5.88 -0.61 -69.32
CA PRO A 51 4.75 -0.53 -68.40
C PRO A 51 3.57 -1.41 -68.82
N TYR A 52 3.18 -2.34 -67.96
CA TYR A 52 1.95 -3.10 -68.14
C TYR A 52 0.74 -2.26 -67.71
N ARG A 53 -0.13 -1.94 -68.69
CA ARG A 53 -1.41 -1.27 -68.52
C ARG A 53 -2.36 -2.07 -67.63
N MET A 54 -3.01 -1.35 -66.73
CA MET A 54 -4.23 -1.75 -66.02
C MET A 54 -5.32 -2.15 -67.02
N THR A 55 -5.85 -3.36 -66.87
CA THR A 55 -7.19 -3.71 -67.36
C THR A 55 -8.13 -3.77 -66.18
N ASP A 56 -9.11 -2.87 -66.20
CA ASP A 56 -10.27 -2.84 -65.33
C ASP A 56 -11.02 -4.18 -65.36
N GLN A 57 -11.08 -4.87 -64.22
CA GLN A 57 -12.19 -5.73 -63.85
C GLN A 57 -12.53 -5.51 -62.37
N ASN A 58 -13.18 -4.38 -62.12
CA ASN A 58 -14.03 -4.20 -60.95
C ASN A 58 -15.26 -5.10 -61.12
N GLN A 59 -15.27 -6.24 -60.44
CA GLN A 59 -16.50 -6.82 -59.92
C GLN A 59 -16.33 -6.98 -58.41
N THR A 60 -16.91 -6.04 -57.69
CA THR A 60 -17.12 -6.08 -56.24
C THR A 60 -17.99 -7.28 -55.88
N PRO A 61 -17.50 -8.25 -55.09
CA PRO A 61 -18.35 -9.29 -54.54
C PRO A 61 -19.09 -8.73 -53.32
N ASN A 62 -20.41 -8.87 -53.34
CA ASN A 62 -21.33 -8.56 -52.25
C ASN A 62 -20.79 -8.97 -50.87
N THR A 63 -20.61 -7.96 -50.02
CA THR A 63 -20.50 -8.08 -48.56
C THR A 63 -21.80 -8.65 -48.00
N GLY A 64 -21.83 -9.93 -47.65
CA GLY A 64 -23.04 -10.53 -47.08
C GLY A 64 -22.99 -12.03 -46.80
N SER A 65 -22.01 -12.51 -46.01
CA SER A 65 -22.24 -13.71 -45.19
C SER A 65 -21.11 -13.88 -44.16
N ILE A 66 -21.38 -13.42 -42.95
CA ILE A 66 -20.51 -13.64 -41.78
C ILE A 66 -20.40 -15.15 -41.54
N ALA A 67 -19.15 -15.62 -41.54
CA ALA A 67 -18.75 -17.01 -41.38
C ALA A 67 -19.47 -17.68 -40.20
N ARG A 68 -20.15 -18.80 -40.49
CA ARG A 68 -20.89 -19.60 -39.52
C ARG A 68 -19.92 -20.18 -38.48
N LEU A 69 -20.05 -19.75 -37.23
CA LEU A 69 -19.39 -20.38 -36.08
C LEU A 69 -19.70 -21.89 -36.05
N PRO A 70 -18.71 -22.75 -35.69
CA PRO A 70 -18.88 -24.20 -35.62
C PRO A 70 -20.06 -24.59 -34.71
N ALA A 71 -20.79 -25.65 -35.09
CA ALA A 71 -22.02 -26.08 -34.44
C ALA A 71 -21.87 -26.39 -32.94
N GLU A 72 -20.69 -26.85 -32.50
CA GLU A 72 -20.38 -27.12 -31.09
C GLU A 72 -20.42 -25.84 -30.24
N VAL A 73 -19.81 -24.74 -30.70
CA VAL A 73 -19.79 -23.45 -29.98
C VAL A 73 -21.20 -22.90 -29.81
N LYS A 74 -22.09 -23.09 -30.80
CA LYS A 74 -23.50 -22.71 -30.68
C LYS A 74 -24.26 -23.54 -29.65
N LYS A 75 -23.93 -24.81 -29.51
CA LYS A 75 -24.54 -25.71 -28.52
C LYS A 75 -24.12 -25.31 -27.11
N GLU A 76 -22.82 -25.10 -26.88
CA GLU A 76 -22.29 -24.62 -25.60
C GLU A 76 -22.88 -23.26 -25.19
N LEU A 77 -22.98 -22.30 -26.12
CA LEU A 77 -23.62 -21.01 -25.85
C LEU A 77 -25.11 -21.14 -25.48
N LYS A 78 -25.81 -22.11 -26.06
CA LYS A 78 -27.22 -22.39 -25.74
C LYS A 78 -27.37 -23.02 -24.36
N ASP A 79 -26.47 -23.93 -24.00
CA ASP A 79 -26.45 -24.60 -22.70
C ASP A 79 -26.05 -23.63 -21.56
N LEU A 80 -25.10 -22.72 -21.81
CA LEU A 80 -24.75 -21.64 -20.87
C LEU A 80 -25.91 -20.67 -20.64
N ARG A 81 -26.67 -20.35 -21.71
CA ARG A 81 -27.87 -19.49 -21.62
C ARG A 81 -29.02 -20.15 -20.87
N SER A 82 -29.23 -21.47 -21.00
CA SER A 82 -30.26 -22.18 -20.25
C SER A 82 -29.88 -22.28 -18.77
N PHE A 83 -28.61 -22.55 -18.45
CA PHE A 83 -28.10 -22.60 -17.09
C PHE A 83 -28.21 -21.26 -16.35
N THR A 84 -27.80 -20.15 -16.99
CA THR A 84 -27.94 -18.81 -16.41
C THR A 84 -29.39 -18.43 -16.13
N LYS A 85 -30.34 -18.87 -16.96
CA LYS A 85 -31.78 -18.64 -16.75
C LYS A 85 -32.33 -19.38 -15.53
N VAL A 86 -31.84 -20.59 -15.26
CA VAL A 86 -32.21 -21.39 -14.08
C VAL A 86 -31.66 -20.74 -12.80
N ILE A 87 -30.40 -20.26 -12.82
CA ILE A 87 -29.81 -19.55 -11.67
C ILE A 87 -30.59 -18.26 -11.38
N ALA A 88 -30.94 -17.49 -12.41
CA ALA A 88 -31.72 -16.26 -12.25
C ALA A 88 -33.11 -16.50 -11.64
N GLN A 89 -33.71 -17.68 -11.85
CA GLN A 89 -34.99 -18.04 -11.23
C GLN A 89 -34.85 -18.38 -9.73
N HIS A 90 -33.74 -18.99 -9.33
CA HIS A 90 -33.48 -19.34 -7.92
C HIS A 90 -33.01 -18.17 -7.06
N LEU A 91 -32.58 -17.07 -7.69
CA LEU A 91 -32.10 -15.87 -7.01
C LEU A 91 -33.16 -14.80 -6.80
N LYS A 92 -34.45 -15.08 -7.03
CA LYS A 92 -35.50 -14.11 -6.64
C LYS A 92 -35.58 -14.05 -5.10
N PRO A 93 -35.18 -12.91 -4.49
CA PRO A 93 -35.10 -12.79 -3.05
C PRO A 93 -36.50 -12.74 -2.44
N GLU A 94 -36.74 -13.60 -1.45
CA GLU A 94 -37.93 -13.54 -0.61
C GLU A 94 -37.93 -12.21 0.17
N GLN A 95 -39.05 -11.53 0.09
CA GLN A 95 -39.31 -10.23 0.70
C GLN A 95 -39.48 -10.41 2.21
N GLU A 96 -38.46 -10.07 3.02
CA GLU A 96 -38.63 -9.88 4.46
C GLU A 96 -38.40 -8.41 4.85
N ASN A 97 -39.55 -7.76 5.02
CA ASN A 97 -39.91 -6.54 5.74
C ASN A 97 -38.82 -5.68 6.40
N ASP A 98 -38.74 -4.47 5.87
CA ASP A 98 -38.24 -3.22 6.45
C ASP A 98 -38.70 -2.99 7.90
N SER A 99 -37.74 -2.87 8.83
CA SER A 99 -37.92 -2.05 10.05
C SER A 99 -36.61 -1.83 10.83
N LEU A 100 -35.49 -1.52 10.16
CA LEU A 100 -34.26 -1.05 10.85
C LEU A 100 -33.53 0.08 10.10
N THR A 101 -34.25 0.92 9.36
CA THR A 101 -33.71 2.15 8.76
C THR A 101 -33.99 3.35 9.65
N SER A 102 -33.27 3.48 10.78
CA SER A 102 -33.17 4.70 11.57
C SER A 102 -31.96 4.63 12.50
N ALA A 103 -30.75 4.66 11.94
CA ALA A 103 -29.54 4.94 12.72
C ALA A 103 -28.93 6.24 12.22
N GLU A 104 -28.91 7.25 13.09
CA GLU A 104 -28.27 8.54 12.85
C GLU A 104 -26.80 8.34 12.44
N LYS A 105 -26.38 9.10 11.42
CA LYS A 105 -24.99 9.11 10.93
C LYS A 105 -24.06 9.57 12.06
N PRO A 106 -23.06 8.77 12.47
CA PRO A 106 -22.12 9.18 13.49
C PRO A 106 -21.25 10.34 13.00
N ASP A 107 -21.06 11.33 13.86
CA ASP A 107 -20.24 12.51 13.63
C ASP A 107 -18.78 12.11 13.38
N THR A 108 -18.29 12.36 12.16
CA THR A 108 -16.94 12.02 11.68
C THR A 108 -15.81 12.81 12.35
N SER A 109 -16.12 13.70 13.31
CA SER A 109 -15.13 14.50 14.03
C SER A 109 -14.27 13.69 15.02
N GLN A 110 -14.62 12.43 15.34
CA GLN A 110 -13.89 11.60 16.32
C GLN A 110 -13.17 10.37 15.73
N LEU A 111 -13.08 10.22 14.41
CA LEU A 111 -12.27 9.15 13.81
C LEU A 111 -10.84 9.67 13.54
N PRO A 112 -9.79 9.05 14.12
CA PRO A 112 -8.43 9.46 13.83
C PRO A 112 -8.10 9.25 12.34
N PRO A 113 -7.24 10.10 11.77
CA PRO A 113 -6.94 10.09 10.34
C PRO A 113 -6.32 8.78 9.90
N ILE A 114 -6.86 8.20 8.82
CA ILE A 114 -6.36 6.98 8.18
C ILE A 114 -5.05 7.34 7.47
N ASP A 115 -3.93 6.96 8.07
CA ASP A 115 -2.60 7.09 7.46
C ASP A 115 -2.28 5.83 6.63
N ILE A 116 -1.79 6.03 5.41
CA ILE A 116 -1.47 5.00 4.41
C ILE A 116 -0.31 4.09 4.87
N GLU A 117 0.29 4.39 6.03
CA GLU A 117 1.21 3.53 6.75
C GLU A 117 0.53 2.36 7.49
N GLU A 118 -0.79 2.20 7.44
CA GLU A 118 -1.55 1.04 7.98
C GLU A 118 -0.96 -0.34 7.57
N ALA A 119 -0.21 -0.38 6.45
CA ALA A 119 0.53 -1.57 6.05
C ALA A 119 1.69 -1.95 6.99
N THR A 120 2.18 -1.06 7.86
CA THR A 120 3.23 -1.33 8.86
C THR A 120 2.67 -1.86 10.18
N ASP A 121 1.44 -1.46 10.54
CA ASP A 121 0.81 -1.84 11.82
C ASP A 121 0.30 -3.30 11.79
N ASP A 122 -0.10 -3.83 10.63
CA ASP A 122 -0.43 -5.25 10.48
C ASP A 122 0.79 -6.18 10.63
N ILE A 123 1.97 -5.72 10.21
CA ILE A 123 3.23 -6.49 10.35
C ILE A 123 3.52 -6.71 11.84
N PHE A 124 3.15 -5.74 12.68
CA PHE A 124 3.44 -5.72 14.10
C PHE A 124 2.61 -6.72 14.92
N GLY A 125 1.34 -6.95 14.56
CA GLY A 125 0.51 -7.98 15.21
C GLY A 125 1.05 -9.41 15.03
N GLU A 126 1.78 -9.67 13.95
CA GLU A 126 2.38 -10.97 13.65
C GLU A 126 3.83 -11.12 14.16
N ILE A 127 4.59 -10.03 14.32
CA ILE A 127 6.00 -10.04 14.78
C ILE A 127 6.16 -10.64 16.19
N SER A 128 5.14 -10.54 17.06
CA SER A 128 5.22 -10.98 18.47
C SER A 128 4.74 -12.42 18.73
N GLY A 129 4.12 -13.09 17.74
CA GLY A 129 3.42 -14.36 17.92
C GLY A 129 4.20 -15.60 17.49
N THR A 130 5.18 -16.07 18.28
CA THR A 130 5.79 -17.40 18.06
C THR A 130 4.93 -18.50 18.66
N LYS A 131 3.93 -19.03 17.92
CA LYS A 131 3.29 -20.32 18.28
C LYS A 131 4.00 -21.46 17.55
N LYS A 132 4.91 -22.14 18.25
CA LYS A 132 5.49 -23.42 17.79
C LYS A 132 4.41 -24.51 17.89
N LEU A 133 4.01 -25.05 16.75
CA LEU A 133 3.20 -26.27 16.65
C LEU A 133 4.16 -27.47 16.75
N SER A 134 4.06 -28.25 17.83
CA SER A 134 4.72 -29.55 17.93
C SER A 134 3.66 -30.65 17.81
N ALA A 135 3.96 -31.62 16.94
CA ALA A 135 3.09 -32.72 16.54
C ALA A 135 3.05 -33.87 17.57
N ASN A 136 1.85 -34.44 17.69
CA ASN A 136 1.44 -35.80 18.05
C ASN A 136 2.49 -36.74 18.70
N ALA A 137 2.39 -36.88 20.03
CA ALA A 137 2.79 -38.08 20.75
C ALA A 137 1.69 -38.47 21.75
N VAL A 138 1.43 -39.78 21.85
CA VAL A 138 0.39 -40.44 22.66
C VAL A 138 0.58 -40.11 24.16
N PRO A 139 -0.51 -39.84 24.92
CA PRO A 139 -0.41 -39.20 26.22
C PRO A 139 0.07 -40.15 27.33
N PRO A 140 1.02 -39.74 28.18
CA PRO A 140 1.41 -40.50 29.36
C PRO A 140 0.32 -40.40 30.47
N PRO A 141 0.31 -41.32 31.44
CA PRO A 141 -0.71 -41.40 32.48
C PRO A 141 -0.81 -40.12 33.33
N PRO A 142 -1.98 -39.85 33.92
CA PRO A 142 -2.29 -38.57 34.54
C PRO A 142 -1.31 -38.28 35.70
N PRO A 143 -0.56 -37.16 35.65
CA PRO A 143 0.30 -36.78 36.74
C PRO A 143 -0.55 -36.36 37.96
N PRO A 144 -0.03 -36.53 39.19
CA PRO A 144 -0.71 -36.13 40.41
C PRO A 144 -1.05 -34.62 40.39
N PRO A 145 -2.08 -34.20 41.15
CA PRO A 145 -2.53 -32.81 41.16
C PRO A 145 -1.35 -31.86 41.47
N PRO A 146 -1.26 -30.71 40.78
CA PRO A 146 -0.16 -29.78 40.98
C PRO A 146 -0.03 -29.36 42.43
N PRO A 147 1.19 -29.27 42.97
CA PRO A 147 1.39 -28.65 44.28
C PRO A 147 0.85 -27.22 44.21
N GLY A 148 -0.03 -26.87 45.15
CA GLY A 148 -0.57 -25.51 45.28
C GLY A 148 0.55 -24.47 45.34
N LEU A 149 0.25 -23.22 44.97
CA LEU A 149 1.22 -22.12 45.11
C LEU A 149 1.71 -22.05 46.57
N ASP A 150 3.04 -21.97 46.75
CA ASP A 150 3.66 -21.74 48.06
C ASP A 150 3.36 -20.32 48.57
N ILE A 151 2.15 -20.14 49.09
CA ILE A 151 1.66 -18.92 49.74
C ILE A 151 2.20 -18.92 51.18
N PRO A 152 2.75 -17.81 51.70
CA PRO A 152 3.15 -17.70 53.10
C PRO A 152 2.00 -18.05 54.06
N ASP A 153 2.29 -18.78 55.13
CA ASP A 153 1.26 -19.33 56.02
C ASP A 153 0.39 -18.24 56.68
N GLU A 154 0.97 -17.08 57.01
CA GLU A 154 0.23 -15.89 57.52
C GLU A 154 -0.92 -15.44 56.57
N ILE A 155 -0.74 -15.63 55.27
CA ILE A 155 -1.73 -15.25 54.24
C ILE A 155 -2.67 -16.41 53.95
N LYS A 156 -2.18 -17.66 54.02
CA LYS A 156 -3.04 -18.85 53.94
C LYS A 156 -4.09 -18.85 55.06
N GLU A 157 -3.69 -18.51 56.29
CA GLU A 157 -4.61 -18.43 57.44
C GLU A 157 -5.75 -17.43 57.21
N ARG A 158 -5.48 -16.29 56.56
CA ARG A 158 -6.51 -15.28 56.24
C ARG A 158 -7.40 -15.65 55.06
N LEU A 159 -6.84 -16.37 54.08
CA LEU A 159 -7.58 -16.78 52.88
C LEU A 159 -8.36 -18.09 53.08
N GLY A 160 -7.99 -18.91 54.06
CA GLY A 160 -8.61 -20.21 54.31
C GLY A 160 -8.58 -21.12 53.07
N LEU A 161 -9.73 -21.73 52.76
CA LEU A 161 -9.93 -22.64 51.61
C LEU A 161 -9.69 -21.97 50.25
N LEU A 162 -9.70 -20.64 50.16
CA LEU A 162 -9.50 -19.92 48.89
C LEU A 162 -8.04 -19.94 48.42
N SER A 163 -7.10 -20.27 49.31
CA SER A 163 -5.71 -20.50 48.94
C SER A 163 -5.56 -21.68 47.96
N GLU A 164 -6.47 -22.65 47.99
CA GLU A 164 -6.52 -23.81 47.08
C GLU A 164 -7.08 -23.46 45.69
N LEU A 165 -7.79 -22.34 45.55
CA LEU A 165 -8.37 -21.90 44.27
C LEU A 165 -7.31 -21.43 43.27
N LEU A 166 -6.07 -21.25 43.72
CA LEU A 166 -4.94 -20.83 42.89
C LEU A 166 -4.16 -22.05 42.36
N VAL A 167 -4.45 -22.43 41.11
CA VAL A 167 -3.68 -23.44 40.38
C VAL A 167 -2.39 -22.82 39.79
N PRO A 168 -1.22 -23.47 39.89
CA PRO A 168 0.00 -22.97 39.27
C PRO A 168 -0.12 -22.90 37.73
N ALA A 169 0.28 -21.78 37.15
CA ALA A 169 0.31 -21.58 35.69
C ALA A 169 1.26 -22.52 34.92
N LYS A 170 2.07 -23.33 35.62
CA LYS A 170 3.11 -24.19 35.03
C LYS A 170 2.84 -25.70 35.17
N THR A 171 1.58 -26.15 35.11
CA THR A 171 1.31 -27.57 34.84
C THR A 171 1.41 -27.84 33.35
N SER A 172 2.48 -28.53 32.95
CA SER A 172 2.89 -28.72 31.56
C SER A 172 1.87 -29.41 30.64
N ASN A 173 0.71 -29.90 31.09
CA ASN A 173 -0.13 -30.79 30.27
C ASN A 173 -1.66 -30.59 30.32
N ASN A 174 -2.21 -29.52 30.92
CA ASN A 174 -3.66 -29.31 30.87
C ASN A 174 -4.07 -28.36 29.74
N LYS A 175 -4.75 -28.95 28.73
CA LYS A 175 -5.53 -28.29 27.68
C LYS A 175 -6.81 -27.61 28.21
N LEU A 176 -6.75 -26.97 29.37
CA LEU A 176 -7.82 -26.07 29.79
C LEU A 176 -7.60 -24.72 29.10
N PRO A 177 -8.63 -24.14 28.46
CA PRO A 177 -8.47 -22.89 27.72
C PRO A 177 -7.92 -21.79 28.62
N GLU A 178 -6.87 -21.09 28.15
CA GLU A 178 -6.14 -20.02 28.87
C GLU A 178 -7.07 -19.00 29.56
N LYS A 179 -8.28 -18.80 29.03
CA LYS A 179 -9.33 -17.91 29.58
C LYS A 179 -9.85 -18.29 30.98
N GLN A 180 -9.76 -19.55 31.41
CA GLN A 180 -10.28 -19.97 32.72
C GLN A 180 -9.27 -19.81 33.88
N VAL A 181 -7.97 -19.73 33.60
CA VAL A 181 -6.94 -19.57 34.66
C VAL A 181 -6.81 -18.10 35.12
N GLU A 182 -7.41 -17.14 34.42
CA GLU A 182 -6.99 -15.73 34.51
C GLU A 182 -7.77 -14.78 35.45
N ASN A 183 -8.86 -15.18 36.14
CA ASN A 183 -9.68 -14.20 36.90
C ASN A 183 -9.72 -14.32 38.42
N ASN A 184 -9.08 -15.33 39.03
CA ASN A 184 -9.23 -15.55 40.48
C ASN A 184 -8.43 -14.58 41.36
N TRP A 185 -7.41 -13.90 40.81
CA TRP A 185 -6.58 -12.96 41.59
C TRP A 185 -7.38 -11.75 42.11
N LYS A 186 -8.35 -11.24 41.34
CA LYS A 186 -9.19 -10.12 41.79
C LYS A 186 -10.08 -10.53 42.97
N LEU A 187 -10.68 -11.73 42.89
CA LEU A 187 -11.48 -12.30 43.97
C LEU A 187 -10.64 -12.52 45.23
N LEU A 188 -9.45 -13.10 45.06
CA LEU A 188 -8.56 -13.41 46.17
C LEU A 188 -8.01 -12.15 46.87
N LEU A 189 -7.71 -11.09 46.12
CA LEU A 189 -7.37 -9.78 46.70
C LEU A 189 -8.56 -9.13 47.40
N SER A 190 -9.79 -9.28 46.88
CA SER A 190 -10.99 -8.74 47.53
C SER A 190 -11.30 -9.42 48.85
N GLN A 191 -11.08 -10.74 48.92
CA GLN A 191 -11.24 -11.51 50.15
C GLN A 191 -10.14 -11.21 51.16
N LEU A 192 -8.89 -11.04 50.70
CA LEU A 192 -7.81 -10.60 51.57
C LEU A 192 -8.09 -9.21 52.16
N ASP A 193 -8.66 -8.27 51.39
CA ASP A 193 -9.09 -6.96 51.88
C ASP A 193 -10.24 -7.07 52.90
N GLN A 194 -11.19 -7.99 52.69
CA GLN A 194 -12.27 -8.29 53.66
C GLN A 194 -11.74 -8.95 54.95
N ALA A 195 -10.72 -9.80 54.87
CA ALA A 195 -10.12 -10.52 55.99
C ALA A 195 -9.10 -9.67 56.81
N GLY A 196 -9.24 -8.34 56.79
CA GLY A 196 -8.36 -7.41 57.51
C GLY A 196 -7.20 -6.85 56.68
N GLY A 197 -7.19 -7.06 55.37
CA GLY A 197 -6.19 -6.51 54.45
C GLY A 197 -4.77 -6.97 54.77
N LEU A 198 -3.80 -6.04 54.67
CA LEU A 198 -2.40 -6.29 54.96
C LEU A 198 -2.02 -5.98 56.43
N SER A 199 -2.97 -5.51 57.25
CA SER A 199 -2.70 -5.10 58.63
C SER A 199 -2.16 -6.27 59.47
N GLY A 200 -1.03 -6.10 60.16
CA GLY A 200 -0.42 -7.15 60.99
C GLY A 200 0.33 -8.27 60.26
N LEU A 201 0.42 -8.26 58.92
CA LEU A 201 1.25 -9.21 58.16
C LEU A 201 2.71 -8.77 58.12
N SER A 202 3.64 -9.73 58.06
CA SER A 202 5.05 -9.40 57.91
C SER A 202 5.36 -8.86 56.50
N LYS A 203 6.15 -7.78 56.43
CA LYS A 203 6.56 -7.16 55.15
C LYS A 203 7.16 -8.15 54.15
N ARG A 204 7.83 -9.21 54.65
CA ARG A 204 8.44 -10.27 53.83
C ARG A 204 7.38 -11.20 53.23
N SER A 205 6.42 -11.66 54.03
CA SER A 205 5.31 -12.52 53.58
C SER A 205 4.47 -11.83 52.52
N VAL A 206 4.13 -10.56 52.72
CA VAL A 206 3.36 -9.76 51.75
C VAL A 206 4.10 -9.61 50.41
N SER A 207 5.40 -9.29 50.44
CA SER A 207 6.21 -9.17 49.22
C SER A 207 6.34 -10.51 48.47
N LYS A 208 6.57 -11.62 49.20
CA LYS A 208 6.61 -12.97 48.62
C LYS A 208 5.30 -13.32 47.93
N PHE A 209 4.16 -12.99 48.53
CA PHE A 209 2.83 -13.22 47.94
C PHE A 209 2.61 -12.44 46.65
N PHE A 210 2.81 -11.12 46.66
CA PHE A 210 2.60 -10.30 45.45
C PHE A 210 3.56 -10.67 44.32
N SER A 211 4.80 -11.09 44.63
CA SER A 211 5.76 -11.55 43.63
C SER A 211 5.32 -12.79 42.84
N LYS A 212 4.28 -13.51 43.30
CA LYS A 212 3.70 -14.67 42.60
C LYS A 212 2.64 -14.30 41.57
N ILE A 213 2.14 -13.07 41.56
CA ILE A 213 1.12 -12.63 40.60
C ILE A 213 1.75 -12.58 39.20
N PRO A 214 1.17 -13.27 38.18
CA PRO A 214 1.62 -13.15 36.81
C PRO A 214 1.54 -11.69 36.33
N PRO A 215 2.57 -11.16 35.66
CA PRO A 215 2.64 -9.73 35.33
C PRO A 215 1.54 -9.29 34.36
N LYS A 216 0.95 -10.21 33.56
CA LYS A 216 -0.19 -9.91 32.67
C LYS A 216 -1.44 -9.48 33.44
N ASN A 217 -1.75 -10.15 34.55
CA ASN A 217 -2.95 -9.89 35.35
C ASN A 217 -2.76 -8.70 36.28
N LEU A 218 -1.50 -8.39 36.63
CA LEU A 218 -1.14 -7.34 37.56
C LEU A 218 -1.60 -5.95 37.09
N LYS A 219 -1.59 -5.67 35.78
CA LYS A 219 -1.95 -4.36 35.20
C LYS A 219 -3.28 -3.80 35.72
N ASN A 220 -4.29 -4.66 35.88
CA ASN A 220 -5.62 -4.26 36.34
C ASN A 220 -5.76 -4.25 37.88
N LEU A 221 -4.81 -4.86 38.59
CA LEU A 221 -4.84 -5.02 40.05
C LEU A 221 -4.01 -3.95 40.77
N ILE A 222 -3.15 -3.20 40.07
CA ILE A 222 -2.30 -2.15 40.65
C ILE A 222 -3.08 -1.20 41.59
N PRO A 223 -4.22 -0.59 41.19
CA PRO A 223 -4.92 0.36 42.06
C PRO A 223 -5.47 -0.30 43.33
N MET A 224 -5.88 -1.57 43.23
CA MET A 224 -6.38 -2.35 44.36
C MET A 224 -5.25 -2.64 45.35
N ILE A 225 -4.08 -3.03 44.85
CA ILE A 225 -2.91 -3.31 45.68
C ILE A 225 -2.40 -2.05 46.38
N GLU A 226 -2.35 -0.91 45.69
CA GLU A 226 -1.99 0.38 46.29
C GLU A 226 -2.93 0.76 47.44
N ASN A 227 -4.24 0.56 47.26
CA ASN A 227 -5.22 0.80 48.31
C ASN A 227 -5.00 -0.10 49.54
N MET A 228 -4.68 -1.38 49.33
CA MET A 228 -4.40 -2.31 50.43
C MET A 228 -3.16 -1.92 51.24
N TYR A 229 -2.11 -1.42 50.59
CA TYR A 229 -0.93 -0.88 51.27
C TYR A 229 -1.25 0.39 52.06
N ASN A 230 -2.01 1.31 51.46
CA ASN A 230 -2.43 2.55 52.13
C ASN A 230 -3.29 2.28 53.36
N LYS A 231 -4.27 1.37 53.29
CA LYS A 231 -5.13 0.97 54.43
C LYS A 231 -4.34 0.35 55.58
N ALA A 232 -3.25 -0.36 55.26
CA ALA A 232 -2.37 -0.97 56.26
C ALA A 232 -1.28 -0.01 56.77
N GLU A 233 -1.26 1.24 56.31
CA GLU A 233 -0.21 2.23 56.58
C GLU A 233 1.21 1.70 56.25
N MET A 234 1.30 0.78 55.29
CA MET A 234 2.54 0.16 54.87
C MET A 234 3.10 0.88 53.64
N SER A 235 4.39 1.22 53.66
CA SER A 235 5.09 1.66 52.45
C SER A 235 5.28 0.48 51.49
N ILE A 236 4.94 0.67 50.21
CA ILE A 236 5.11 -0.32 49.15
C ILE A 236 6.62 -0.58 48.94
N PRO A 237 7.11 -1.82 49.09
CA PRO A 237 8.50 -2.16 48.87
C PRO A 237 8.95 -2.04 47.41
N HIS A 238 10.21 -1.69 47.21
CA HIS A 238 10.90 -1.61 45.91
C HIS A 238 10.59 -2.75 44.91
N PRO A 239 10.68 -4.05 45.28
CA PRO A 239 10.41 -5.14 44.34
C PRO A 239 9.00 -5.12 43.75
N ILE A 240 8.02 -4.60 44.48
CA ILE A 240 6.62 -4.52 44.04
C ILE A 240 6.42 -3.36 43.09
N TYR A 241 6.98 -2.18 43.39
CA TYR A 241 6.96 -1.07 42.43
C TYR A 241 7.61 -1.48 41.10
N TYR A 242 8.75 -2.17 41.14
CA TYR A 242 9.38 -2.66 39.92
C TYR A 242 8.51 -3.68 39.18
N MET A 243 7.80 -4.54 39.91
CA MET A 243 6.82 -5.47 39.34
C MET A 243 5.65 -4.73 38.64
N PHE A 244 5.13 -3.66 39.25
CA PHE A 244 4.11 -2.80 38.62
C PHE A 244 4.62 -2.22 37.30
N VAL A 245 5.84 -1.66 37.30
CA VAL A 245 6.44 -1.13 36.08
C VAL A 245 6.58 -2.22 35.01
N ARG A 246 7.11 -3.40 35.36
CA ARG A 246 7.22 -4.51 34.38
C ARG A 246 5.86 -4.89 33.80
N SER A 247 4.80 -4.93 34.61
CA SER A 247 3.45 -5.20 34.10
C SER A 247 2.90 -4.11 33.19
N LEU A 248 3.18 -2.83 33.48
CA LEU A 248 2.74 -1.71 32.65
C LEU A 248 3.48 -1.65 31.31
N THR A 249 4.74 -2.12 31.27
CA THR A 249 5.53 -2.21 30.04
C THR A 249 5.20 -3.43 29.16
N LEU A 250 4.30 -4.32 29.60
CA LEU A 250 3.79 -5.41 28.78
C LEU A 250 2.83 -4.86 27.72
N GLY A 251 3.01 -5.36 26.50
CA GLY A 251 2.30 -4.88 25.32
C GLY A 251 3.20 -4.08 24.39
N ASP A 252 2.58 -3.44 23.42
CA ASP A 252 3.21 -3.07 22.17
C ASP A 252 3.35 -1.54 22.01
N LYS A 253 2.31 -0.81 22.45
CA LYS A 253 2.29 0.64 22.63
C LYS A 253 1.92 0.95 24.09
N ILE A 254 2.55 1.95 24.68
CA ILE A 254 2.26 2.44 26.04
C ILE A 254 1.52 3.76 25.88
N SER A 255 0.47 4.00 26.68
CA SER A 255 -0.24 5.29 26.68
C SER A 255 0.49 6.33 27.54
N ASP A 256 0.27 7.62 27.28
CA ASP A 256 0.87 8.69 28.10
C ASP A 256 0.47 8.59 29.59
N SER A 257 -0.76 8.16 29.88
CA SER A 257 -1.22 7.90 31.24
C SER A 257 -0.45 6.77 31.93
N GLN A 258 -0.16 5.68 31.21
CA GLN A 258 0.69 4.59 31.71
C GLN A 258 2.12 5.08 31.91
N MET A 259 2.63 5.92 31.01
CA MET A 259 3.97 6.49 31.12
C MET A 259 4.12 7.40 32.35
N GLN A 260 3.10 8.19 32.68
CA GLN A 260 3.07 9.00 33.91
C GLN A 260 3.14 8.12 35.18
N LEU A 261 2.37 7.03 35.23
CA LEU A 261 2.43 6.06 36.33
C LEU A 261 3.80 5.40 36.43
N ILE A 262 4.37 4.96 35.30
CA ILE A 262 5.71 4.38 35.25
C ILE A 262 6.75 5.36 35.82
N ASN A 263 6.71 6.63 35.43
CA ASN A 263 7.61 7.65 35.94
C ASN A 263 7.43 7.90 37.44
N LYS A 264 6.18 7.93 37.92
CA LYS A 264 5.87 8.02 39.36
C LYS A 264 6.47 6.84 40.13
N TYR A 265 6.32 5.61 39.63
CA TYR A 265 6.89 4.42 40.27
C TYR A 265 8.42 4.40 40.25
N PHE A 266 9.05 4.87 39.17
CA PHE A 266 10.50 5.00 39.15
C PHE A 266 11.02 6.04 40.15
N GLN A 267 10.28 7.13 40.40
CA GLN A 267 10.62 8.10 41.45
C GLN A 267 10.50 7.49 42.85
N GLU A 268 9.48 6.66 43.11
CA GLU A 268 9.36 5.95 44.38
C GLU A 268 10.47 4.90 44.56
N ILE A 269 10.83 4.18 43.48
CA ILE A 269 11.96 3.25 43.48
C ILE A 269 13.27 3.97 43.79
N SER A 270 13.52 5.14 43.18
CA SER A 270 14.77 5.88 43.36
C SER A 270 14.93 6.48 44.77
N LYS A 271 13.82 6.68 45.51
CA LYS A 271 13.87 7.06 46.93
C LYS A 271 14.29 5.91 47.84
N GLN A 272 13.99 4.67 47.45
CA GLN A 272 14.23 3.49 48.30
C GLN A 272 15.57 2.81 48.03
N THR A 273 16.04 2.83 46.77
CA THR A 273 17.22 2.09 46.32
C THR A 273 17.90 2.79 45.16
N ASP A 274 19.21 2.59 45.02
CA ASP A 274 19.92 3.00 43.82
C ASP A 274 19.45 2.21 42.59
N LEU A 275 19.22 2.94 41.50
CA LEU A 275 18.78 2.37 40.22
C LEU A 275 19.87 1.46 39.61
N LYS A 276 19.56 0.17 39.51
CA LYS A 276 20.29 -0.88 38.80
C LYS A 276 20.05 -0.87 37.29
N ILE A 277 20.85 -1.63 36.55
CA ILE A 277 20.79 -1.81 35.08
C ILE A 277 19.36 -2.18 34.62
N ASP A 278 18.74 -3.18 35.25
CA ASP A 278 17.38 -3.65 34.94
C ASP A 278 16.31 -2.54 34.94
N HIS A 279 16.46 -1.55 35.85
CA HIS A 279 15.54 -0.41 35.91
C HIS A 279 15.73 0.50 34.71
N TYR A 280 16.98 0.81 34.34
CA TYR A 280 17.29 1.61 33.16
C TYR A 280 16.85 0.92 31.85
N GLU A 281 17.05 -0.39 31.73
CA GLU A 281 16.54 -1.18 30.60
C GLU A 281 15.03 -1.07 30.46
N THR A 282 14.30 -1.22 31.56
CA THR A 282 12.84 -1.13 31.58
C THR A 282 12.34 0.29 31.32
N MET A 283 13.04 1.31 31.85
CA MET A 283 12.76 2.72 31.56
C MET A 283 12.88 3.00 30.06
N ILE A 284 13.99 2.62 29.43
CA ILE A 284 14.23 2.89 28.01
C ILE A 284 13.22 2.13 27.15
N LEU A 285 12.94 0.86 27.46
CA LEU A 285 11.90 0.10 26.79
C LEU A 285 10.53 0.80 26.88
N ALA A 286 10.19 1.37 28.04
CA ALA A 286 8.95 2.12 28.21
C ALA A 286 8.92 3.40 27.36
N TYR A 287 10.00 4.20 27.39
CA TYR A 287 10.11 5.42 26.61
C TYR A 287 10.06 5.17 25.10
N VAL A 288 10.70 4.10 24.62
CA VAL A 288 10.65 3.66 23.22
C VAL A 288 9.21 3.34 22.82
N LYS A 289 8.49 2.55 23.62
CA LYS A 289 7.09 2.17 23.34
C LYS A 289 6.10 3.34 23.42
N ASN A 290 6.46 4.43 24.11
CA ASN A 290 5.69 5.68 24.15
C ASN A 290 6.17 6.71 23.10
N ASN A 291 7.09 6.34 22.18
CA ASN A 291 7.69 7.21 21.15
C ASN A 291 8.37 8.50 21.68
N HIS A 292 8.81 8.52 22.94
CA HIS A 292 9.46 9.67 23.57
C HIS A 292 10.98 9.51 23.60
N MET A 293 11.61 9.47 22.41
CA MET A 293 13.04 9.18 22.29
C MET A 293 13.94 10.30 22.83
N GLU A 294 13.48 11.55 22.89
CA GLU A 294 14.26 12.70 23.39
C GLU A 294 14.72 12.52 24.84
N LYS A 295 13.92 11.83 25.66
CA LYS A 295 14.25 11.56 27.07
C LYS A 295 15.30 10.46 27.23
N ILE A 296 15.53 9.65 26.19
CA ILE A 296 16.50 8.54 26.24
C ILE A 296 17.92 9.08 26.37
N ASP A 297 18.27 10.16 25.66
CA ASP A 297 19.61 10.77 25.74
C ASP A 297 19.93 11.24 27.17
N GLY A 298 18.94 11.81 27.86
CA GLY A 298 19.04 12.20 29.26
C GLY A 298 19.28 11.00 30.19
N ILE A 299 18.61 9.87 29.94
CA ILE A 299 18.79 8.64 30.72
C ILE A 299 20.17 8.02 30.47
N LEU A 300 20.62 7.98 29.21
CA LEU A 300 21.96 7.49 28.84
C LEU A 300 23.07 8.35 29.49
N ALA A 301 22.89 9.67 29.54
CA ALA A 301 23.81 10.56 30.24
C ALA A 301 23.85 10.29 31.75
N GLN A 302 22.71 9.98 32.38
CA GLN A 302 22.65 9.59 33.78
C GLN A 302 23.35 8.25 34.04
N MET A 303 23.16 7.25 33.18
CA MET A 303 23.85 5.96 33.29
C MET A 303 25.37 6.14 33.19
N LYS A 304 25.84 6.96 32.24
CA LYS A 304 27.26 7.27 32.06
C LYS A 304 27.86 7.93 33.31
N LYS A 305 27.14 8.88 33.94
CA LYS A 305 27.57 9.51 35.20
C LYS A 305 27.69 8.52 36.36
N LYS A 306 26.84 7.48 36.37
CA LYS A 306 26.89 6.41 37.38
C LYS A 306 27.85 5.27 37.03
N ASN A 307 28.63 5.39 35.94
CA ASN A 307 29.49 4.33 35.41
C ASN A 307 28.76 3.00 35.17
N ILE A 308 27.48 3.07 34.79
CA ILE A 308 26.69 1.89 34.44
C ILE A 308 26.88 1.60 32.95
N GLU A 309 27.42 0.42 32.63
CA GLU A 309 27.60 -0.02 31.25
C GLU A 309 26.25 -0.19 30.54
N ILE A 310 26.15 0.30 29.29
CA ILE A 310 24.95 0.16 28.46
C ILE A 310 24.86 -1.30 28.02
N SER A 311 23.75 -1.96 28.35
CA SER A 311 23.52 -3.35 27.97
C SER A 311 23.07 -3.48 26.51
N LYS A 312 23.20 -4.70 25.96
CA LYS A 312 22.67 -5.05 24.64
C LYS A 312 21.16 -4.77 24.50
N MET A 313 20.39 -4.99 25.56
CA MET A 313 18.93 -4.80 25.55
C MET A 313 18.54 -3.33 25.36
N ILE A 314 19.34 -2.40 25.92
CA ILE A 314 19.15 -0.96 25.75
C ILE A 314 19.36 -0.58 24.29
N TYR A 315 20.52 -0.94 23.71
CA TYR A 315 20.80 -0.65 22.31
C TYR A 315 19.74 -1.25 21.37
N THR A 316 19.33 -2.50 21.62
CA THR A 316 18.28 -3.19 20.87
C THR A 316 16.96 -2.41 20.92
N SER A 317 16.58 -1.92 22.10
CA SER A 317 15.36 -1.12 22.28
C SER A 317 15.45 0.21 21.53
N ILE A 318 16.62 0.87 21.56
CA ILE A 318 16.85 2.14 20.85
C ILE A 318 16.78 1.96 19.33
N VAL A 319 17.45 0.92 18.78
CA VAL A 319 17.39 0.61 17.35
C VAL A 319 15.95 0.35 16.91
N ARG A 320 15.19 -0.47 17.66
CA ARG A 320 13.76 -0.70 17.39
C ARG A 320 12.94 0.58 17.52
N GLY A 321 13.28 1.45 18.46
CA GLY A 321 12.72 2.80 18.61
C GLY A 321 12.84 3.63 17.34
N TYR A 322 14.07 3.72 16.80
CA TYR A 322 14.33 4.46 15.57
C TYR A 322 13.65 3.83 14.35
N ILE A 323 13.67 2.51 14.22
CA ILE A 323 13.07 1.80 13.07
C ILE A 323 11.54 1.92 13.06
N PHE A 324 10.88 1.58 14.17
CA PHE A 324 9.44 1.35 14.18
C PHE A 324 8.62 2.57 14.61
N TYR A 325 9.16 3.44 15.47
CA TYR A 325 8.40 4.56 16.04
C TYR A 325 8.78 5.91 15.44
N GLN A 326 10.08 6.19 15.26
CA GLN A 326 10.53 7.44 14.60
C GLN A 326 10.63 7.33 13.08
N LYS A 327 10.75 6.11 12.55
CA LYS A 327 11.01 5.85 11.12
C LYS A 327 12.29 6.55 10.63
N ASP A 328 13.25 6.73 11.53
CA ASP A 328 14.57 7.31 11.23
C ASP A 328 15.59 6.20 11.01
N HIS A 329 15.69 5.77 9.75
CA HIS A 329 16.58 4.69 9.33
C HIS A 329 18.07 5.02 9.49
N GLN A 330 18.46 6.28 9.31
CA GLN A 330 19.88 6.65 9.40
C GLN A 330 20.39 6.51 10.83
N ARG A 331 19.64 7.03 11.81
CA ARG A 331 19.99 6.86 13.23
C ARG A 331 19.94 5.41 13.69
N ALA A 332 19.01 4.61 13.16
CA ALA A 332 18.97 3.19 13.43
C ALA A 332 20.26 2.48 12.98
N LEU A 333 20.76 2.81 11.79
CA LEU A 333 22.00 2.27 11.25
C LEU A 333 23.23 2.72 12.02
N ASP A 334 23.34 4.01 12.37
CA ASP A 334 24.47 4.53 13.14
C ASP A 334 24.53 3.87 14.53
N THR A 335 23.38 3.65 15.15
CA THR A 335 23.27 2.95 16.44
C THR A 335 23.65 1.47 16.30
N PHE A 336 23.21 0.82 15.23
CA PHE A 336 23.52 -0.58 14.93
C PHE A 336 25.01 -0.78 14.62
N ASP A 337 25.62 0.12 13.85
CA ASP A 337 27.06 0.09 13.57
C ASP A 337 27.84 0.32 14.88
N SER A 338 27.39 1.24 15.74
CA SER A 338 27.95 1.41 17.08
C SER A 338 27.89 0.12 17.91
N MET A 339 26.76 -0.60 17.90
CA MET A 339 26.64 -1.90 18.58
C MET A 339 27.66 -2.93 18.10
N LYS A 340 28.00 -2.91 16.79
CA LYS A 340 29.00 -3.82 16.21
C LYS A 340 30.43 -3.51 16.66
N PHE A 341 30.80 -2.24 16.78
CA PHE A 341 32.19 -1.85 17.02
C PHE A 341 32.55 -1.61 18.48
N LEU A 342 31.58 -1.37 19.36
CA LEU A 342 31.85 -0.99 20.76
C LEU A 342 32.35 -2.15 21.65
N SER A 343 31.70 -3.31 21.60
CA SER A 343 32.07 -4.46 22.44
C SER A 343 31.48 -5.77 21.92
N GLN A 344 32.15 -6.89 22.20
CA GLN A 344 31.60 -8.22 21.94
C GLN A 344 30.31 -8.47 22.74
N LYS A 345 30.19 -7.90 23.95
CA LYS A 345 29.00 -8.03 24.81
C LYS A 345 27.76 -7.31 24.25
N THR A 346 27.96 -6.28 23.42
CA THR A 346 26.89 -5.46 22.83
C THR A 346 26.56 -5.86 21.39
N GLN A 347 27.18 -6.92 20.86
CA GLN A 347 26.95 -7.36 19.48
C GLN A 347 25.45 -7.57 19.21
N PRO A 348 24.94 -7.10 18.05
CA PRO A 348 23.56 -7.33 17.65
C PRO A 348 23.23 -8.83 17.60
N ASP A 349 22.02 -9.21 18.03
CA ASP A 349 21.49 -10.55 17.79
C ASP A 349 20.79 -10.65 16.44
N GLU A 350 20.39 -11.87 16.10
CA GLU A 350 19.56 -12.20 14.95
C GLU A 350 18.32 -11.30 14.80
N LYS A 351 17.67 -10.94 15.92
CA LYS A 351 16.46 -10.10 15.88
C LYS A 351 16.79 -8.68 15.44
N VAL A 352 17.83 -8.08 16.01
CA VAL A 352 18.28 -6.73 15.63
C VAL A 352 18.75 -6.71 14.17
N TYR A 353 19.51 -7.71 13.73
CA TYR A 353 19.87 -7.83 12.31
C TYR A 353 18.62 -7.91 11.42
N THR A 354 17.64 -8.74 11.79
CA THR A 354 16.38 -8.88 11.06
C THR A 354 15.64 -7.54 10.97
N ASP A 355 15.51 -6.82 12.08
CA ASP A 355 14.83 -5.52 12.13
C ASP A 355 15.52 -4.48 11.23
N VAL A 356 16.87 -4.41 11.27
CA VAL A 356 17.66 -3.48 10.46
C VAL A 356 17.61 -3.83 8.97
N ILE A 357 17.65 -5.13 8.61
CA ILE A 357 17.51 -5.53 7.21
C ILE A 357 16.12 -5.17 6.69
N VAL A 358 15.07 -5.40 7.49
CA VAL A 358 13.70 -4.99 7.16
C VAL A 358 13.61 -3.48 6.99
N SER A 359 14.26 -2.69 7.84
CA SER A 359 14.30 -1.23 7.71
C SER A 359 15.00 -0.79 6.42
N CYS A 360 16.13 -1.41 6.05
CA CYS A 360 16.80 -1.17 4.76
C CYS A 360 15.86 -1.46 3.56
N VAL A 361 15.11 -2.57 3.62
CA VAL A 361 14.13 -2.91 2.57
C VAL A 361 13.02 -1.87 2.46
N MET A 362 12.51 -1.36 3.59
CA MET A 362 11.50 -0.29 3.60
C MET A 362 12.02 1.01 2.97
N HIS A 363 13.30 1.34 3.19
CA HIS A 363 13.95 2.55 2.67
C HIS A 363 14.54 2.37 1.26
N ARG A 364 14.26 1.25 0.59
CA ARG A 364 14.75 0.91 -0.77
C ARG A 364 16.27 0.78 -0.89
N GLU A 365 16.97 0.53 0.21
CA GLU A 365 18.42 0.28 0.26
C GLU A 365 18.71 -1.22 0.16
N ILE A 366 18.36 -1.83 -0.97
CA ILE A 366 18.43 -3.29 -1.12
C ILE A 366 19.87 -3.84 -1.12
N GLU A 367 20.84 -3.08 -1.63
CA GLU A 367 22.25 -3.49 -1.66
C GLU A 367 22.77 -3.68 -0.23
N ARG A 368 22.57 -2.67 0.62
CA ARG A 368 22.92 -2.74 2.04
C ARG A 368 22.15 -3.83 2.78
N ALA A 369 20.87 -4.03 2.44
CA ALA A 369 20.07 -5.12 3.01
C ALA A 369 20.66 -6.50 2.70
N LEU A 370 21.18 -6.71 1.48
CA LEU A 370 21.81 -7.95 1.05
C LEU A 370 23.17 -8.14 1.73
N ASP A 371 23.99 -7.08 1.83
CA ASP A 371 25.28 -7.14 2.52
C ASP A 371 25.11 -7.57 3.99
N LEU A 372 24.15 -6.97 4.70
CA LEU A 372 23.82 -7.32 6.08
C LEU A 372 23.25 -8.74 6.21
N TYR A 373 22.54 -9.22 5.20
CA TYR A 373 22.04 -10.58 5.16
C TYR A 373 23.16 -11.62 4.99
N TYR A 374 24.13 -11.35 4.12
CA TYR A 374 25.30 -12.23 3.99
C TYR A 374 26.15 -12.19 5.26
N GLU A 375 26.34 -11.02 5.87
CA GLU A 375 27.01 -10.91 7.19
C GLU A 375 26.29 -11.73 8.28
N LEU A 376 24.95 -11.70 8.31
CA LEU A 376 24.14 -12.51 9.23
C LEU A 376 24.41 -14.01 9.04
N LYS A 377 24.49 -14.46 7.78
CA LYS A 377 24.81 -15.85 7.42
C LYS A 377 26.24 -16.24 7.79
N ASP A 378 27.21 -15.39 7.50
CA ASP A 378 28.63 -15.65 7.80
C ASP A 378 28.89 -15.76 9.30
N LYS A 379 28.12 -15.04 10.13
CA LYS A 379 28.13 -15.17 11.59
C LYS A 379 27.46 -16.44 12.12
N GLY A 380 26.88 -17.28 11.25
CA GLY A 380 26.17 -18.50 11.64
C GLY A 380 24.89 -18.22 12.44
N MET A 381 24.31 -17.02 12.31
CA MET A 381 23.03 -16.70 12.95
C MET A 381 21.88 -17.31 12.15
N ASN A 382 20.80 -17.70 12.85
CA ASN A 382 19.64 -18.24 12.15
C ASN A 382 18.95 -17.15 11.34
N VAL A 383 18.27 -17.56 10.28
CA VAL A 383 17.46 -16.68 9.46
C VAL A 383 16.00 -16.96 9.78
N ASN A 384 15.16 -15.93 9.77
CA ASN A 384 13.72 -16.09 9.93
C ASN A 384 13.00 -16.14 8.58
N GLN A 385 11.89 -16.89 8.49
CA GLN A 385 11.05 -16.93 7.29
C GLN A 385 10.57 -15.54 6.86
N ASN A 386 10.16 -14.70 7.82
CA ASN A 386 9.71 -13.34 7.56
C ASN A 386 10.83 -12.47 6.94
N LEU A 387 12.09 -12.67 7.35
CA LEU A 387 13.25 -12.00 6.76
C LEU A 387 13.44 -12.40 5.29
N LEU A 388 13.42 -13.70 4.98
CA LEU A 388 13.54 -14.19 3.60
C LEU A 388 12.41 -13.65 2.71
N SER A 389 11.17 -13.70 3.18
CA SER A 389 10.02 -13.18 2.42
C SER A 389 10.14 -11.67 2.18
N THR A 390 10.56 -10.90 3.19
CA THR A 390 10.75 -9.44 3.07
C THR A 390 11.87 -9.09 2.09
N LEU A 391 13.00 -9.80 2.14
CA LEU A 391 14.09 -9.68 1.18
C LEU A 391 13.62 -10.00 -0.24
N ALA A 392 12.77 -11.03 -0.41
CA ALA A 392 12.17 -11.35 -1.70
C ALA A 392 11.31 -10.18 -2.24
N LYS A 393 10.50 -9.54 -1.40
CA LYS A 393 9.75 -8.30 -1.75
C LYS A 393 10.67 -7.17 -2.15
N GLY A 394 11.76 -6.98 -1.41
CA GLY A 394 12.74 -5.92 -1.64
C GLY A 394 13.47 -6.12 -2.96
N CYS A 395 13.97 -7.33 -3.19
CA CYS A 395 14.69 -7.71 -4.40
C CYS A 395 13.83 -7.58 -5.64
N SER A 396 12.55 -7.97 -5.58
CA SER A 396 11.65 -7.79 -6.73
C SER A 396 11.45 -6.32 -7.08
N ARG A 397 11.62 -5.39 -6.13
CA ARG A 397 11.62 -3.94 -6.39
C ARG A 397 12.82 -3.42 -7.16
N SER A 398 13.96 -4.05 -7.02
CA SER A 398 15.18 -3.64 -7.71
C SER A 398 15.25 -4.23 -9.11
N LYS A 399 15.67 -3.43 -10.09
CA LYS A 399 15.93 -3.92 -11.44
C LYS A 399 17.11 -4.90 -11.47
N GLN A 400 18.10 -4.69 -10.61
CA GLN A 400 19.35 -5.48 -10.58
C GLN A 400 19.16 -6.82 -9.86
N PHE A 401 18.42 -6.82 -8.76
CA PHE A 401 18.24 -8.01 -7.90
C PHE A 401 16.91 -8.76 -8.14
N LYS A 402 16.11 -8.38 -9.17
CA LYS A 402 14.80 -8.99 -9.43
C LYS A 402 14.85 -10.53 -9.57
N THR A 403 15.95 -11.07 -10.09
CA THR A 403 16.16 -12.51 -10.31
C THR A 403 16.37 -13.28 -9.00
N GLN A 404 16.85 -12.63 -7.93
CA GLN A 404 17.07 -13.26 -6.63
C GLN A 404 15.78 -13.42 -5.81
N ALA A 405 14.70 -12.72 -6.17
CA ALA A 405 13.45 -12.71 -5.40
C ALA A 405 12.87 -14.11 -5.18
N TRP A 406 12.78 -14.93 -6.23
CA TRP A 406 12.30 -16.31 -6.12
C TRP A 406 13.29 -17.21 -5.37
N ASN A 407 14.59 -16.95 -5.45
CA ASN A 407 15.59 -17.73 -4.71
C ASN A 407 15.42 -17.60 -3.19
N PHE A 408 15.10 -16.39 -2.70
CA PHE A 408 14.78 -16.19 -1.29
C PHE A 408 13.50 -16.93 -0.86
N LEU A 409 12.49 -17.01 -1.73
CA LEU A 409 11.28 -17.79 -1.46
C LEU A 409 11.55 -19.29 -1.46
N PHE A 410 12.39 -19.80 -2.37
CA PHE A 410 12.76 -21.21 -2.37
C PHE A 410 13.61 -21.60 -1.16
N GLN A 411 14.40 -20.67 -0.62
CA GLN A 411 15.09 -20.91 0.64
C GLN A 411 14.12 -21.21 1.79
N VAL A 412 12.90 -20.69 1.81
CA VAL A 412 11.89 -21.06 2.84
C VAL A 412 11.64 -22.57 2.82
N TYR A 413 11.50 -23.17 1.63
CA TYR A 413 11.33 -24.61 1.47
C TYR A 413 12.63 -25.38 1.72
N ASP A 414 13.79 -24.84 1.35
CA ASP A 414 15.08 -25.48 1.60
C ASP A 414 15.35 -25.64 3.12
N HIS A 415 14.81 -24.75 3.98
CA HIS A 415 14.84 -24.90 5.45
C HIS A 415 13.74 -25.81 6.01
N GLY A 416 12.90 -26.39 5.15
CA GLY A 416 11.77 -27.24 5.56
C GLY A 416 10.60 -26.48 6.17
N TRP A 417 10.51 -25.15 5.97
CA TRP A 417 9.41 -24.35 6.50
C TRP A 417 8.20 -24.35 5.57
N VAL A 418 7.01 -24.33 6.18
CA VAL A 418 5.75 -24.14 5.45
C VAL A 418 5.53 -22.63 5.23
N PRO A 419 5.20 -22.18 4.01
CA PRO A 419 4.87 -20.79 3.75
C PRO A 419 3.72 -20.29 4.63
N ASN A 420 3.96 -19.23 5.41
CA ASN A 420 2.92 -18.52 6.16
C ASN A 420 2.15 -17.53 5.25
N LEU A 421 1.09 -16.90 5.77
CA LEU A 421 0.27 -15.93 5.04
C LEU A 421 1.14 -14.83 4.40
N GLN A 422 2.05 -14.24 5.17
CA GLN A 422 2.99 -13.25 4.67
C GLN A 422 3.81 -13.78 3.48
N THR A 423 4.37 -14.98 3.57
CA THR A 423 5.15 -15.59 2.47
C THR A 423 4.31 -15.75 1.21
N TYR A 424 3.07 -16.21 1.33
CA TYR A 424 2.12 -16.31 0.21
C TYR A 424 1.79 -14.94 -0.42
N GLU A 425 1.52 -13.92 0.40
CA GLU A 425 1.29 -12.55 -0.09
C GLU A 425 2.52 -12.02 -0.85
N HIS A 426 3.73 -12.37 -0.41
CA HIS A 426 4.96 -11.97 -1.07
C HIS A 426 5.19 -12.73 -2.39
N MET A 427 4.86 -14.03 -2.45
CA MET A 427 4.82 -14.80 -3.69
C MET A 427 3.86 -14.19 -4.70
N LEU A 428 2.63 -13.86 -4.26
CA LEU A 428 1.63 -13.14 -5.07
C LEU A 428 2.17 -11.80 -5.55
N TYR A 429 2.79 -11.00 -4.67
CA TYR A 429 3.36 -9.72 -5.04
C TYR A 429 4.43 -9.84 -6.13
N ILE A 430 5.32 -10.83 -6.01
CA ILE A 430 6.42 -11.04 -6.97
C ILE A 430 5.85 -11.49 -8.32
N ALA A 431 4.91 -12.45 -8.33
CA ALA A 431 4.24 -12.91 -9.54
C ALA A 431 3.44 -11.77 -10.21
N ALA A 432 2.70 -10.98 -9.44
CA ALA A 432 1.92 -9.86 -9.93
C ALA A 432 2.78 -8.76 -10.55
N ARG A 433 3.92 -8.47 -9.93
CA ARG A 433 4.85 -7.46 -10.43
C ARG A 433 5.59 -7.90 -11.70
N ASP A 434 5.76 -9.19 -11.89
CA ASP A 434 6.31 -9.80 -13.12
C ASP A 434 5.25 -9.98 -14.22
N GLY A 435 3.96 -9.80 -13.90
CA GLY A 435 2.85 -10.00 -14.83
C GLY A 435 2.56 -11.49 -15.13
N ASP A 436 3.02 -12.42 -14.29
CA ASP A 436 2.66 -13.84 -14.39
C ASP A 436 1.26 -14.05 -13.80
N VAL A 437 0.25 -13.73 -14.61
CA VAL A 437 -1.15 -13.81 -14.20
C VAL A 437 -1.56 -15.25 -13.91
N GLU A 438 -1.08 -16.22 -14.67
CA GLU A 438 -1.41 -17.64 -14.47
C GLU A 438 -0.93 -18.13 -13.10
N LEU A 439 0.32 -17.82 -12.74
CA LEU A 439 0.85 -18.14 -11.41
C LEU A 439 0.12 -17.37 -10.30
N THR A 440 -0.18 -16.09 -10.53
CA THR A 440 -0.90 -15.27 -9.55
C THR A 440 -2.29 -15.82 -9.27
N ARG A 441 -3.03 -16.25 -10.31
CA ARG A 441 -4.35 -16.87 -10.19
C ARG A 441 -4.29 -18.16 -9.37
N VAL A 442 -3.31 -19.02 -9.63
CA VAL A 442 -3.14 -20.28 -8.91
C VAL A 442 -2.79 -20.06 -7.44
N LEU A 443 -1.87 -19.15 -7.13
CA LEU A 443 -1.54 -18.79 -5.75
C LEU A 443 -2.74 -18.22 -5.01
N PHE A 444 -3.54 -17.37 -5.68
CA PHE A 444 -4.76 -16.81 -5.12
C PHE A 444 -5.84 -17.88 -4.91
N TYR A 445 -5.97 -18.83 -5.85
CA TYR A 445 -6.86 -19.98 -5.72
C TYR A 445 -6.54 -20.82 -4.48
N LYS A 446 -5.25 -21.06 -4.20
CA LYS A 446 -4.82 -21.73 -2.96
C LYS A 446 -5.22 -20.94 -1.70
N MET A 447 -5.11 -19.61 -1.73
CA MET A 447 -5.56 -18.77 -0.61
C MET A 447 -7.10 -18.77 -0.44
N LEU A 448 -7.85 -18.92 -1.53
CA LEU A 448 -9.31 -19.14 -1.46
C LEU A 448 -9.64 -20.47 -0.79
N GLN A 449 -8.93 -21.55 -1.13
CA GLN A 449 -9.15 -22.87 -0.52
C GLN A 449 -8.90 -22.87 1.00
N THR A 450 -7.95 -22.08 1.47
CA THR A 450 -7.64 -21.92 2.91
C THR A 450 -8.44 -20.80 3.58
N ASN A 451 -9.34 -20.13 2.85
CA ASN A 451 -10.10 -18.96 3.29
C ASN A 451 -9.22 -17.88 3.96
N SER A 452 -8.01 -17.67 3.44
CA SER A 452 -7.01 -16.76 4.01
C SER A 452 -6.78 -15.53 3.11
N VAL A 453 -7.80 -15.15 2.34
CA VAL A 453 -7.69 -14.06 1.36
C VAL A 453 -7.72 -12.71 2.05
N THR A 454 -6.71 -11.89 1.79
CA THR A 454 -6.58 -10.53 2.32
C THR A 454 -6.80 -9.49 1.22
N ILE A 455 -7.03 -8.23 1.62
CA ILE A 455 -7.10 -7.10 0.68
C ILE A 455 -5.80 -6.96 -0.14
N ARG A 456 -4.64 -7.31 0.45
CA ARG A 456 -3.34 -7.30 -0.25
C ARG A 456 -3.31 -8.35 -1.35
N ALA A 457 -3.80 -9.56 -1.07
CA ALA A 457 -3.91 -10.62 -2.07
C ALA A 457 -4.81 -10.19 -3.25
N PHE A 458 -5.97 -9.59 -2.96
CA PHE A 458 -6.86 -9.03 -3.99
C PHE A 458 -6.15 -7.96 -4.83
N ARG A 459 -5.46 -7.03 -4.18
CA ARG A 459 -4.67 -6.00 -4.86
C ARG A 459 -3.60 -6.60 -5.77
N TYR A 460 -2.89 -7.63 -5.31
CA TYR A 460 -1.85 -8.28 -6.12
C TYR A 460 -2.45 -9.05 -7.30
N LEU A 461 -3.60 -9.70 -7.12
CA LEU A 461 -4.33 -10.30 -8.23
C LEU A 461 -4.70 -9.26 -9.30
N ILE A 462 -5.34 -8.16 -8.92
CA ILE A 462 -5.70 -7.07 -9.83
C ILE A 462 -4.47 -6.41 -10.47
N LEU A 463 -3.40 -6.21 -9.70
CA LEU A 463 -2.13 -5.69 -10.21
C LEU A 463 -1.50 -6.62 -11.26
N SER A 464 -1.61 -7.94 -11.08
CA SER A 464 -1.09 -8.90 -12.07
C SER A 464 -1.77 -8.74 -13.41
N TYR A 465 -3.09 -8.55 -13.42
CA TYR A 465 -3.88 -8.30 -14.62
C TYR A 465 -3.46 -7.01 -15.32
N SER A 466 -3.16 -5.93 -14.59
CA SER A 466 -2.71 -4.68 -15.22
C SER A 466 -1.28 -4.74 -15.77
N LYS A 467 -0.49 -5.74 -15.34
CA LYS A 467 0.85 -6.05 -15.84
C LYS A 467 0.88 -7.19 -16.86
N TYR A 468 -0.29 -7.71 -17.25
CA TYR A 468 -0.39 -8.79 -18.21
C TYR A 468 0.18 -8.38 -19.56
N VAL A 469 0.99 -9.26 -20.13
CA VAL A 469 1.46 -9.18 -21.52
C VAL A 469 1.13 -10.49 -22.20
N PRO A 470 0.35 -10.48 -23.31
CA PRO A 470 0.04 -11.70 -24.04
C PRO A 470 1.29 -12.48 -24.44
N PRO A 471 1.26 -13.84 -24.42
CA PRO A 471 2.43 -14.67 -24.71
C PRO A 471 3.15 -14.30 -26.02
N HIS A 472 2.38 -13.97 -27.07
CA HIS A 472 2.91 -13.61 -28.38
C HIS A 472 3.59 -12.22 -28.46
N LYS A 473 3.34 -11.32 -27.49
CA LYS A 473 3.97 -9.98 -27.42
C LYS A 473 5.14 -9.91 -26.44
N ARG A 474 5.40 -11.00 -25.71
CA ARG A 474 6.33 -10.99 -24.59
C ARG A 474 7.78 -11.14 -25.07
N LYS A 475 8.66 -10.24 -24.60
CA LYS A 475 10.10 -10.25 -24.92
C LYS A 475 10.96 -11.00 -23.90
N GLU A 476 10.61 -10.91 -22.61
CA GLU A 476 11.35 -11.53 -21.51
C GLU A 476 10.53 -12.69 -20.92
N LYS A 477 11.20 -13.79 -20.53
CA LYS A 477 10.54 -14.86 -19.77
C LYS A 477 10.21 -14.38 -18.36
N HIS A 478 9.19 -14.97 -17.74
CA HIS A 478 8.87 -14.73 -16.33
C HIS A 478 10.07 -15.05 -15.44
N LEU A 479 10.26 -14.27 -14.37
CA LEU A 479 11.38 -14.37 -13.45
C LEU A 479 11.49 -15.76 -12.83
N ILE A 480 10.36 -16.41 -12.57
CA ILE A 480 10.32 -17.75 -11.98
C ILE A 480 10.88 -18.82 -12.94
N LEU A 481 10.80 -18.59 -14.25
CA LEU A 481 11.26 -19.52 -15.29
C LEU A 481 12.77 -19.43 -15.53
N LEU A 482 13.47 -18.47 -14.92
CA LEU A 482 14.92 -18.32 -15.07
C LEU A 482 15.69 -19.39 -14.27
N ASN A 483 15.09 -19.93 -13.22
CA ASN A 483 15.71 -20.93 -12.34
C ASN A 483 15.02 -22.29 -12.50
N HIS A 484 15.79 -23.38 -12.54
CA HIS A 484 15.24 -24.74 -12.67
C HIS A 484 14.26 -25.09 -11.54
N LYS A 485 14.60 -24.77 -10.28
CA LYS A 485 13.69 -24.91 -9.14
C LYS A 485 12.35 -24.18 -9.36
N GLY A 486 12.41 -22.99 -9.97
CA GLY A 486 11.23 -22.18 -10.25
C GLY A 486 10.38 -22.71 -11.41
N GLN A 487 11.00 -23.27 -12.45
CA GLN A 487 10.28 -23.96 -13.53
C GLN A 487 9.45 -25.13 -12.99
N LEU A 488 10.09 -26.00 -12.20
CA LEU A 488 9.41 -27.14 -11.56
C LEU A 488 8.31 -26.68 -10.59
N PHE A 489 8.60 -25.69 -9.74
CA PHE A 489 7.60 -25.13 -8.84
C PHE A 489 6.37 -24.60 -9.60
N ARG A 490 6.59 -23.79 -10.64
CA ARG A 490 5.51 -23.22 -11.45
C ARG A 490 4.70 -24.31 -12.15
N GLN A 491 5.36 -25.33 -12.71
CA GLN A 491 4.69 -26.44 -13.37
C GLN A 491 3.83 -27.24 -12.38
N ASN A 492 4.39 -27.63 -11.24
CA ASN A 492 3.70 -28.43 -10.23
C ASN A 492 2.49 -27.69 -9.66
N ILE A 493 2.64 -26.41 -9.32
CA ILE A 493 1.54 -25.65 -8.72
C ILE A 493 0.40 -25.38 -9.74
N LEU A 494 0.73 -25.18 -11.02
CA LEU A 494 -0.27 -25.01 -12.08
C LEU A 494 -1.06 -26.29 -12.36
N GLN A 495 -0.42 -27.46 -12.26
CA GLN A 495 -1.09 -28.76 -12.46
C GLN A 495 -1.96 -29.17 -11.27
N ASP A 496 -1.65 -28.69 -10.08
CA ASP A 496 -2.36 -29.00 -8.84
C ASP A 496 -3.69 -28.22 -8.68
N VAL A 497 -3.95 -27.22 -9.53
CA VAL A 497 -5.17 -26.39 -9.44
C VAL A 497 -6.07 -26.60 -10.66
N ASP A 498 -7.31 -26.99 -10.37
CA ASP A 498 -8.37 -27.17 -11.37
C ASP A 498 -9.36 -26.00 -11.32
N PHE A 499 -9.21 -25.06 -12.26
CA PHE A 499 -10.07 -23.88 -12.38
C PHE A 499 -11.51 -24.21 -12.80
N SER A 500 -11.81 -25.44 -13.23
CA SER A 500 -13.19 -25.85 -13.51
C SER A 500 -14.05 -25.96 -12.24
N LYS A 501 -13.40 -26.07 -11.07
CA LYS A 501 -14.06 -26.14 -9.76
C LYS A 501 -14.02 -24.76 -9.08
N PRO A 502 -15.12 -23.99 -9.08
CA PRO A 502 -15.16 -22.70 -8.42
C PRO A 502 -15.08 -22.87 -6.89
N VAL A 503 -14.22 -22.08 -6.25
CA VAL A 503 -14.07 -22.05 -4.79
C VAL A 503 -14.81 -20.82 -4.26
N HIS A 504 -15.74 -21.02 -3.33
CA HIS A 504 -16.57 -19.94 -2.76
C HIS A 504 -17.30 -19.06 -3.79
N GLY A 505 -17.60 -19.59 -4.98
CA GLY A 505 -18.22 -18.82 -6.06
C GLY A 505 -17.31 -17.74 -6.68
N PHE A 506 -16.00 -17.79 -6.43
CA PHE A 506 -15.06 -16.82 -6.96
C PHE A 506 -14.97 -16.91 -8.50
N PRO A 507 -15.06 -15.79 -9.23
CA PRO A 507 -15.29 -15.79 -10.68
C PRO A 507 -14.00 -15.91 -11.50
N PHE A 508 -13.25 -16.99 -11.33
CA PHE A 508 -12.17 -17.33 -12.26
C PHE A 508 -12.74 -17.99 -13.54
N LEU A 509 -12.12 -17.69 -14.68
CA LEU A 509 -12.33 -18.41 -15.92
C LEU A 509 -11.91 -19.89 -15.76
N PRO A 510 -12.64 -20.85 -16.36
CA PRO A 510 -12.40 -22.28 -16.23
C PRO A 510 -11.21 -22.76 -17.08
N SER A 511 -10.13 -21.97 -17.14
CA SER A 511 -8.87 -22.31 -17.80
C SER A 511 -7.70 -21.74 -16.99
N SER A 512 -6.64 -22.52 -16.82
CA SER A 512 -5.39 -22.03 -16.22
C SER A 512 -4.66 -21.08 -17.18
N HIS A 513 -4.71 -21.38 -18.47
CA HIS A 513 -4.11 -20.58 -19.52
C HIS A 513 -4.94 -19.34 -19.85
N ILE A 514 -4.26 -18.20 -20.01
CA ILE A 514 -4.84 -16.94 -20.49
C ILE A 514 -4.14 -16.58 -21.81
N PRO A 515 -4.84 -16.70 -22.96
CA PRO A 515 -4.21 -16.48 -24.26
C PRO A 515 -4.14 -15.01 -24.68
N ASP A 516 -5.12 -14.21 -24.29
CA ASP A 516 -5.31 -12.84 -24.81
C ASP A 516 -5.84 -11.86 -23.77
N SER A 517 -5.66 -10.57 -24.02
CA SER A 517 -6.05 -9.47 -23.14
C SER A 517 -7.56 -9.41 -22.89
N LYS A 518 -8.38 -9.88 -23.83
CA LYS A 518 -9.85 -9.90 -23.67
C LYS A 518 -10.30 -10.74 -22.48
N PHE A 519 -9.64 -11.88 -22.24
CA PHE A 519 -9.92 -12.74 -21.10
C PHE A 519 -9.59 -12.06 -19.77
N VAL A 520 -8.48 -11.31 -19.73
CA VAL A 520 -8.09 -10.51 -18.56
C VAL A 520 -9.11 -9.40 -18.28
N LEU A 521 -9.56 -8.69 -19.30
CA LEU A 521 -10.55 -7.63 -19.15
C LEU A 521 -11.89 -8.19 -18.62
N ALA A 522 -12.36 -9.30 -19.17
CA ALA A 522 -13.59 -9.96 -18.74
C ALA A 522 -13.50 -10.53 -17.31
N GLU A 523 -12.44 -11.29 -17.00
CA GLU A 523 -12.23 -11.88 -15.68
C GLU A 523 -12.06 -10.79 -14.61
N SER A 524 -11.30 -9.73 -14.89
CA SER A 524 -11.16 -8.62 -13.96
C SER A 524 -12.46 -7.86 -13.71
N SER A 525 -13.33 -7.72 -14.73
CA SER A 525 -14.66 -7.13 -14.55
C SER A 525 -15.57 -8.01 -13.68
N ALA A 526 -15.53 -9.33 -13.87
CA ALA A 526 -16.27 -10.28 -13.05
C ALA A 526 -15.77 -10.30 -11.59
N ILE A 527 -14.45 -10.28 -11.38
CA ILE A 527 -13.84 -10.17 -10.05
C ILE A 527 -14.26 -8.86 -9.38
N TRP A 528 -14.32 -7.74 -10.11
CA TRP A 528 -14.77 -6.46 -9.56
C TRP A 528 -16.22 -6.55 -9.07
N ALA A 529 -17.12 -7.14 -9.87
CA ALA A 529 -18.51 -7.35 -9.47
C ALA A 529 -18.62 -8.21 -8.20
N HIS A 530 -17.86 -9.30 -8.13
CA HIS A 530 -17.80 -10.14 -6.95
C HIS A 530 -17.27 -9.39 -5.72
N THR A 531 -16.26 -8.51 -5.87
CA THR A 531 -15.78 -7.67 -4.76
C THR A 531 -16.83 -6.68 -4.28
N VAL A 532 -17.63 -6.11 -5.18
CA VAL A 532 -18.75 -5.21 -4.82
C VAL A 532 -19.80 -5.93 -4.00
N MET A 533 -20.12 -7.19 -4.35
CA MET A 533 -21.10 -8.00 -3.62
C MET A 533 -20.59 -8.49 -2.27
N ASN A 534 -19.39 -9.05 -2.24
CA ASN A 534 -18.93 -9.85 -1.10
C ASN A 534 -17.96 -9.12 -0.18
N ASN A 535 -17.24 -8.10 -0.67
CA ASN A 535 -16.22 -7.38 0.10
C ASN A 535 -16.21 -5.87 -0.22
N PRO A 536 -17.31 -5.14 0.05
CA PRO A 536 -17.43 -3.73 -0.31
C PRO A 536 -16.41 -2.82 0.41
N SER A 537 -15.91 -3.24 1.58
CA SER A 537 -14.86 -2.53 2.32
C SER A 537 -13.57 -2.37 1.52
N PHE A 538 -13.26 -3.29 0.61
CA PHE A 538 -12.02 -3.25 -0.19
C PHE A 538 -12.04 -2.13 -1.23
N LEU A 539 -13.23 -1.72 -1.70
CA LEU A 539 -13.40 -0.74 -2.77
C LEU A 539 -12.99 0.68 -2.36
N ARG A 540 -12.91 0.96 -1.05
CA ARG A 540 -12.46 2.25 -0.52
C ARG A 540 -10.96 2.47 -0.69
N GLN A 541 -10.18 1.41 -0.90
CA GLN A 541 -8.73 1.50 -1.01
C GLN A 541 -8.32 2.01 -2.40
N GLN A 542 -7.77 3.23 -2.48
CA GLN A 542 -7.37 3.87 -3.74
C GLN A 542 -6.38 3.02 -4.54
N THR A 543 -5.48 2.30 -3.87
CA THR A 543 -4.48 1.47 -4.57
C THR A 543 -5.07 0.24 -5.28
N LEU A 544 -6.17 -0.31 -4.79
CA LEU A 544 -6.90 -1.40 -5.45
C LEU A 544 -7.64 -0.85 -6.68
N VAL A 545 -8.40 0.23 -6.51
CA VAL A 545 -9.11 0.94 -7.58
C VAL A 545 -8.15 1.36 -8.69
N ALA A 546 -7.00 1.94 -8.33
CA ALA A 546 -6.01 2.37 -9.30
C ALA A 546 -5.40 1.19 -10.08
N SER A 547 -5.25 0.03 -9.43
CA SER A 547 -4.83 -1.20 -10.12
C SER A 547 -5.91 -1.66 -11.09
N TYR A 548 -7.19 -1.64 -10.69
CA TYR A 548 -8.33 -2.04 -11.54
C TYR A 548 -8.49 -1.14 -12.77
N VAL A 549 -8.45 0.18 -12.58
CA VAL A 549 -8.50 1.18 -13.66
C VAL A 549 -7.28 1.04 -14.59
N SER A 550 -6.10 0.73 -14.03
CA SER A 550 -4.90 0.53 -14.85
C SER A 550 -5.00 -0.66 -15.80
N ILE A 551 -5.86 -1.65 -15.55
CA ILE A 551 -6.10 -2.77 -16.48
C ILE A 551 -6.66 -2.23 -17.80
N ALA A 552 -7.71 -1.41 -17.74
CA ALA A 552 -8.30 -0.79 -18.93
C ALA A 552 -7.34 0.21 -19.59
N LEU A 553 -6.55 0.93 -18.79
CA LEU A 553 -5.52 1.82 -19.34
C LEU A 553 -4.50 1.05 -20.17
N GLU A 554 -4.02 -0.09 -19.72
CA GLU A 554 -2.94 -0.82 -20.39
C GLU A 554 -3.46 -1.76 -21.50
N LEU A 555 -4.62 -2.40 -21.30
CA LEU A 555 -5.14 -3.46 -22.17
C LEU A 555 -6.43 -3.12 -22.93
N GLY A 556 -7.19 -2.12 -22.48
CA GLY A 556 -8.51 -1.76 -22.99
C GLY A 556 -8.51 -0.53 -23.90
N ASP A 557 -9.72 -0.07 -24.21
CA ASP A 557 -10.00 1.16 -24.94
C ASP A 557 -10.40 2.31 -23.99
N PHE A 558 -10.66 3.49 -24.57
CA PHE A 558 -11.03 4.66 -23.79
C PHE A 558 -12.39 4.51 -23.10
N THR A 559 -13.36 3.88 -23.77
CA THR A 559 -14.71 3.66 -23.24
C THR A 559 -14.68 2.80 -21.99
N GLU A 560 -13.93 1.70 -22.02
CA GLU A 560 -13.73 0.80 -20.88
C GLU A 560 -12.93 1.51 -19.77
N PHE A 561 -11.91 2.30 -20.13
CA PHE A 561 -11.16 3.08 -19.14
C PHE A 561 -12.07 4.05 -18.39
N LYS A 562 -12.86 4.85 -19.12
CA LYS A 562 -13.75 5.86 -18.56
C LYS A 562 -14.82 5.21 -17.68
N ASP A 563 -15.42 4.14 -18.14
CA ASP A 563 -16.41 3.37 -17.39
C ASP A 563 -15.84 2.81 -16.07
N ARG A 564 -14.65 2.16 -16.10
CA ARG A 564 -13.98 1.69 -14.86
C ARG A 564 -13.60 2.85 -13.94
N PHE A 565 -13.14 3.97 -14.50
CA PHE A 565 -12.72 5.14 -13.73
C PHE A 565 -13.90 5.79 -13.00
N ASP A 566 -15.02 5.99 -13.68
CA ASP A 566 -16.22 6.62 -13.11
C ASP A 566 -17.02 5.68 -12.20
N SER A 567 -17.01 4.38 -12.47
CA SER A 567 -17.66 3.38 -11.60
C SER A 567 -16.88 3.07 -10.32
N ALA A 568 -15.54 3.11 -10.36
CA ALA A 568 -14.71 2.75 -9.22
C ALA A 568 -14.23 3.95 -8.38
N SER A 569 -14.35 5.19 -8.88
CA SER A 569 -13.87 6.38 -8.19
C SER A 569 -14.85 7.55 -8.25
N TYR A 570 -14.79 8.43 -7.24
CA TYR A 570 -15.58 9.66 -7.19
C TYR A 570 -14.73 10.89 -6.86
N LEU A 571 -15.20 12.06 -7.30
CA LEU A 571 -14.56 13.34 -6.99
C LEU A 571 -14.71 13.68 -5.50
N ASN A 572 -13.60 13.79 -4.78
CA ASN A 572 -13.62 14.20 -3.38
C ASN A 572 -13.88 15.72 -3.26
N THR A 573 -15.07 16.09 -2.80
CA THR A 573 -15.49 17.48 -2.57
C THR A 573 -15.33 17.96 -1.14
N ASP A 574 -14.70 17.17 -0.26
CA ASP A 574 -14.60 17.47 1.17
C ASP A 574 -13.79 18.76 1.42
N GLY A 575 -14.39 19.71 2.13
CA GLY A 575 -13.77 21.01 2.43
C GLY A 575 -13.78 22.04 1.30
N ILE A 576 -14.39 21.71 0.15
CA ILE A 576 -14.65 22.69 -0.90
C ILE A 576 -15.89 23.50 -0.47
N PRO A 577 -15.82 24.83 -0.39
CA PRO A 577 -17.01 25.64 -0.17
C PRO A 577 -18.02 25.29 -1.26
N LYS A 578 -19.22 24.83 -0.88
CA LYS A 578 -20.34 24.76 -1.80
C LYS A 578 -20.64 26.19 -2.20
N VAL A 579 -20.05 26.66 -3.30
CA VAL A 579 -20.46 27.91 -3.91
C VAL A 579 -21.93 27.69 -4.21
N ARG A 580 -22.82 28.45 -3.54
CA ARG A 580 -24.19 28.56 -4.03
C ARG A 580 -24.02 29.12 -5.43
N GLU A 581 -24.23 28.30 -6.46
CA GLU A 581 -24.40 28.80 -7.80
C GLU A 581 -25.61 29.73 -7.72
N ILE A 582 -25.35 31.02 -7.60
CA ILE A 582 -26.36 32.03 -7.87
C ILE A 582 -26.47 31.97 -9.37
N GLU A 583 -27.44 31.19 -9.87
CA GLU A 583 -27.92 31.38 -11.23
C GLU A 583 -28.35 32.83 -11.31
N ILE A 584 -27.50 33.67 -11.90
CA ILE A 584 -27.95 34.96 -12.40
C ILE A 584 -28.85 34.57 -13.56
N ILE A 585 -30.13 34.45 -13.28
CA ILE A 585 -31.17 34.35 -14.30
C ILE A 585 -31.15 35.70 -14.99
N GLU A 586 -30.27 35.86 -15.98
CA GLU A 586 -30.43 36.92 -16.95
C GLU A 586 -31.76 36.65 -17.66
N PRO A 587 -32.69 37.62 -17.65
CA PRO A 587 -34.02 37.43 -18.21
C PRO A 587 -33.89 37.04 -19.68
N ARG A 588 -34.34 35.82 -20.00
CA ARG A 588 -34.39 35.30 -21.37
C ARG A 588 -35.20 36.28 -22.23
N GLN A 589 -34.58 36.77 -23.29
CA GLN A 589 -35.32 37.34 -24.40
C GLN A 589 -36.07 36.19 -25.08
N ASP A 590 -37.39 36.30 -25.08
CA ASP A 590 -38.31 35.35 -25.66
C ASP A 590 -38.06 35.21 -27.17
N GLU A 591 -37.37 34.15 -27.58
CA GLU A 591 -37.42 33.64 -28.96
C GLU A 591 -38.09 32.26 -28.94
N PRO A 592 -38.96 31.97 -29.91
CA PRO A 592 -40.08 31.06 -29.74
C PRO A 592 -39.64 29.59 -29.65
N THR A 593 -40.34 28.89 -28.76
CA THR A 593 -40.30 27.45 -28.53
C THR A 593 -40.68 26.67 -29.79
N GLU A 594 -39.69 26.35 -30.62
CA GLU A 594 -39.83 25.25 -31.56
C GLU A 594 -39.85 23.94 -30.78
N LYS A 595 -41.02 23.31 -30.82
CA LYS A 595 -41.32 22.02 -30.21
C LYS A 595 -40.32 21.00 -30.74
N ALA A 596 -39.48 20.50 -29.83
CA ALA A 596 -38.66 19.31 -30.05
C ALA A 596 -39.57 18.19 -30.56
N THR A 597 -39.43 17.92 -31.86
CA THR A 597 -40.08 16.78 -32.50
C THR A 597 -39.28 15.58 -32.04
N THR A 598 -39.92 14.69 -31.28
CA THR A 598 -39.44 13.35 -30.94
C THR A 598 -38.96 12.68 -32.23
N THR A 599 -37.65 12.74 -32.47
CA THR A 599 -37.04 12.05 -33.59
C THR A 599 -36.90 10.61 -33.12
N GLU A 600 -37.80 9.78 -33.61
CA GLU A 600 -37.76 8.33 -33.45
C GLU A 600 -36.33 7.85 -33.71
N GLU A 601 -35.79 7.15 -32.72
CA GLU A 601 -34.46 6.58 -32.72
C GLU A 601 -34.28 5.76 -34.00
N GLN A 602 -33.57 6.33 -34.96
CA GLN A 602 -33.06 5.58 -36.10
C GLN A 602 -32.07 4.57 -35.52
N ILE A 603 -32.52 3.31 -35.46
CA ILE A 603 -31.73 2.11 -35.21
C ILE A 603 -30.70 2.02 -36.34
N THR A 604 -29.64 2.81 -36.23
CA THR A 604 -28.40 2.57 -36.94
C THR A 604 -27.81 1.35 -36.27
N SER A 605 -27.70 0.27 -37.05
CA SER A 605 -27.11 -1.00 -36.66
C SER A 605 -25.66 -0.76 -36.21
N SER A 606 -25.47 -0.42 -34.95
CA SER A 606 -24.17 -0.33 -34.32
C SER A 606 -23.58 -1.74 -34.25
N GLU A 607 -22.29 -1.83 -34.58
CA GLU A 607 -21.50 -3.02 -34.27
C GLU A 607 -21.74 -3.42 -32.80
N PRO A 608 -21.80 -4.72 -32.48
CA PRO A 608 -22.14 -5.15 -31.13
C PRO A 608 -21.19 -4.48 -30.14
N ASP A 609 -21.75 -3.69 -29.21
CA ASP A 609 -20.99 -2.98 -28.17
C ASP A 609 -19.92 -3.91 -27.61
N THR A 610 -18.66 -3.69 -27.96
CA THR A 610 -17.53 -4.52 -27.50
C THR A 610 -17.47 -4.55 -25.96
N ASN A 611 -17.94 -3.47 -25.33
CA ASN A 611 -18.12 -3.35 -23.89
C ASN A 611 -19.13 -4.34 -23.30
N SER A 612 -20.17 -4.73 -24.04
CA SER A 612 -21.21 -5.65 -23.52
C SER A 612 -20.68 -7.05 -23.21
N LEU A 613 -19.62 -7.48 -23.90
CA LEU A 613 -19.03 -8.81 -23.76
C LEU A 613 -17.92 -8.85 -22.69
N ILE A 614 -17.30 -7.71 -22.42
CA ILE A 614 -16.20 -7.56 -21.45
C ILE A 614 -16.75 -7.21 -20.07
N ARG A 615 -17.72 -6.30 -20.00
CA ARG A 615 -18.31 -5.86 -18.74
C ARG A 615 -19.21 -6.93 -18.17
N SER A 616 -19.02 -7.26 -16.89
CA SER A 616 -19.87 -8.24 -16.22
C SER A 616 -21.32 -7.73 -16.14
N PRO A 617 -22.33 -8.55 -16.53
CA PRO A 617 -23.74 -8.16 -16.46
C PRO A 617 -24.20 -7.77 -15.05
N ILE A 618 -23.57 -8.34 -14.03
CA ILE A 618 -23.83 -8.06 -12.60
C ILE A 618 -23.57 -6.59 -12.26
N LEU A 619 -22.56 -5.95 -12.86
CA LEU A 619 -22.30 -4.52 -12.61
C LEU A 619 -23.44 -3.62 -13.09
N ASN A 620 -24.17 -4.02 -14.13
CA ASN A 620 -25.34 -3.28 -14.59
C ASN A 620 -26.52 -3.45 -13.61
N GLN A 621 -26.67 -4.64 -13.02
CA GLN A 621 -27.68 -4.89 -11.98
C GLN A 621 -27.37 -4.14 -10.68
N LEU A 622 -26.09 -3.99 -10.34
CA LEU A 622 -25.61 -3.30 -9.14
C LEU A 622 -25.45 -1.78 -9.32
N GLN A 623 -25.84 -1.22 -10.46
CA GLN A 623 -25.57 0.19 -10.77
C GLN A 623 -26.12 1.17 -9.72
N GLN A 624 -27.27 0.84 -9.11
CA GLN A 624 -27.82 1.62 -7.99
C GLN A 624 -26.90 1.63 -6.77
N ASN A 625 -26.34 0.47 -6.39
CA ASN A 625 -25.40 0.34 -5.27
C ASN A 625 -24.06 1.02 -5.59
N ILE A 626 -23.58 0.85 -6.83
CA ILE A 626 -22.31 1.42 -7.29
C ILE A 626 -22.35 2.95 -7.25
N ASN A 627 -23.52 3.58 -7.44
CA ASN A 627 -23.65 5.03 -7.38
C ASN A 627 -23.47 5.60 -5.97
N ASP A 628 -23.58 4.80 -4.92
CA ASP A 628 -23.23 5.22 -3.57
C ASP A 628 -21.70 5.31 -3.41
N ASN A 629 -21.22 6.45 -2.91
CA ASN A 629 -19.80 6.69 -2.61
C ASN A 629 -19.23 5.66 -1.62
N GLN A 630 -20.06 4.92 -0.89
CA GLN A 630 -19.62 3.80 -0.05
C GLN A 630 -18.89 2.69 -0.82
N PHE A 631 -19.16 2.52 -2.12
CA PHE A 631 -18.57 1.50 -2.99
C PHE A 631 -17.53 2.07 -3.97
N LYS A 632 -17.13 3.33 -3.79
CA LYS A 632 -16.13 4.01 -4.64
C LYS A 632 -14.99 4.53 -3.78
N ALA A 633 -13.79 4.63 -4.37
CA ALA A 633 -12.68 5.32 -3.71
C ALA A 633 -12.67 6.82 -4.07
N PRO A 634 -12.33 7.71 -3.12
CA PRO A 634 -12.10 9.11 -3.45
C PRO A 634 -10.91 9.24 -4.40
N ARG A 635 -11.06 10.04 -5.46
CA ARG A 635 -9.98 10.36 -6.39
C ARG A 635 -8.83 11.05 -5.66
N ASP A 636 -7.65 10.44 -5.70
CA ASP A 636 -6.41 10.95 -5.14
C ASP A 636 -5.44 11.42 -6.24
N SER A 637 -4.29 11.96 -5.85
CA SER A 637 -3.24 12.40 -6.79
C SER A 637 -2.85 11.29 -7.79
N TYR A 638 -2.83 10.03 -7.37
CA TYR A 638 -2.44 8.90 -8.22
C TYR A 638 -3.52 8.56 -9.25
N LEU A 639 -4.80 8.58 -8.89
CA LEU A 639 -5.92 8.38 -9.80
C LEU A 639 -6.00 9.50 -10.85
N TYR A 640 -5.73 10.75 -10.47
CA TYR A 640 -5.64 11.85 -11.43
C TYR A 640 -4.45 11.70 -12.40
N ASN A 641 -3.31 11.20 -11.92
CA ASN A 641 -2.18 10.87 -12.78
C ASN A 641 -2.54 9.79 -13.82
N LEU A 642 -3.26 8.73 -13.39
CA LEU A 642 -3.76 7.69 -14.28
C LEU A 642 -4.75 8.25 -15.33
N ALA A 643 -5.66 9.13 -14.92
CA ALA A 643 -6.64 9.74 -15.81
C ALA A 643 -5.99 10.62 -16.88
N ILE A 644 -5.02 11.47 -16.53
CA ILE A 644 -4.28 12.27 -17.52
C ILE A 644 -3.41 11.39 -18.43
N LYS A 645 -2.78 10.35 -17.90
CA LYS A 645 -2.04 9.39 -18.73
C LYS A 645 -2.97 8.71 -19.74
N ALA A 646 -4.20 8.36 -19.34
CA ALA A 646 -5.22 7.82 -20.22
C ALA A 646 -5.63 8.82 -21.30
N ALA A 647 -5.93 10.07 -20.91
CA ALA A 647 -6.27 11.14 -21.86
C ALA A 647 -5.19 11.28 -22.93
N GLY A 648 -3.91 11.30 -22.54
CA GLY A 648 -2.78 11.35 -23.45
C GLY A 648 -2.67 10.12 -24.35
N LYS A 649 -2.84 8.92 -23.80
CA LYS A 649 -2.77 7.65 -24.56
C LYS A 649 -3.87 7.56 -25.62
N PHE A 650 -5.10 7.91 -25.25
CA PHE A 650 -6.27 7.82 -26.12
C PHE A 650 -6.53 9.10 -26.93
N LYS A 651 -5.73 10.16 -26.72
CA LYS A 651 -5.81 11.46 -27.39
C LYS A 651 -7.17 12.15 -27.23
N ASP A 652 -7.82 11.99 -26.08
CA ASP A 652 -9.04 12.71 -25.74
C ASP A 652 -8.73 14.02 -25.01
N TYR A 653 -8.81 15.12 -25.75
CA TYR A 653 -8.61 16.47 -25.23
C TYR A 653 -9.71 16.92 -24.25
N SER A 654 -10.96 16.55 -24.52
CA SER A 654 -12.10 16.94 -23.68
C SER A 654 -11.99 16.33 -22.29
N PHE A 655 -11.60 15.05 -22.23
CA PHE A 655 -11.36 14.36 -20.97
C PHE A 655 -10.14 14.94 -20.24
N ALA A 656 -9.07 15.32 -20.95
CA ALA A 656 -7.93 16.00 -20.32
C ALA A 656 -8.34 17.33 -19.64
N GLN A 657 -9.17 18.14 -20.31
CA GLN A 657 -9.69 19.39 -19.74
C GLN A 657 -10.57 19.15 -18.51
N GLN A 658 -11.46 18.16 -18.56
CA GLN A 658 -12.29 17.75 -17.42
C GLN A 658 -11.41 17.39 -16.22
N ILE A 659 -10.42 16.53 -16.41
CA ILE A 659 -9.53 16.08 -15.34
C ILE A 659 -8.68 17.23 -14.79
N LEU A 660 -8.26 18.18 -15.63
CA LEU A 660 -7.58 19.40 -15.17
C LEU A 660 -8.48 20.24 -14.26
N HIS A 661 -9.75 20.41 -14.63
CA HIS A 661 -10.72 21.13 -13.83
C HIS A 661 -10.95 20.44 -12.49
N GLU A 662 -11.24 19.14 -12.50
CA GLU A 662 -11.47 18.34 -11.30
C GLU A 662 -10.25 18.33 -10.37
N ARG A 663 -9.04 18.18 -10.92
CA ARG A 663 -7.83 18.24 -10.09
C ARG A 663 -7.62 19.62 -9.49
N GLY A 664 -7.98 20.69 -10.21
CA GLY A 664 -7.99 22.05 -9.68
C GLY A 664 -8.89 22.20 -8.45
N GLN A 665 -10.03 21.49 -8.43
CA GLN A 665 -10.93 21.40 -7.28
C GLN A 665 -10.35 20.53 -6.16
N PHE A 666 -9.77 19.37 -6.48
CA PHE A 666 -9.12 18.48 -5.51
C PHE A 666 -8.01 19.17 -4.72
N ARG A 667 -7.23 20.06 -5.35
CA ARG A 667 -6.20 20.87 -4.67
C ARG A 667 -6.77 21.80 -3.58
N LYS A 668 -8.08 22.08 -3.60
CA LYS A 668 -8.79 22.87 -2.59
C LYS A 668 -9.41 22.00 -1.48
N SER A 669 -9.45 20.68 -1.65
CA SER A 669 -10.02 19.74 -0.68
C SER A 669 -9.20 19.67 0.62
N ASN A 670 -9.85 19.25 1.70
CA ASN A 670 -9.17 19.00 2.98
C ASN A 670 -8.13 17.88 2.86
N SER A 671 -8.42 16.83 2.08
CA SER A 671 -7.52 15.70 1.90
C SER A 671 -6.15 16.11 1.33
N PHE A 672 -6.12 17.02 0.35
CA PHE A 672 -4.88 17.54 -0.21
C PHE A 672 -4.20 18.56 0.72
N LYS A 673 -4.98 19.42 1.39
CA LYS A 673 -4.46 20.45 2.31
C LYS A 673 -3.79 19.86 3.55
N LEU A 674 -4.24 18.69 4.02
CA LEU A 674 -3.66 17.97 5.14
C LEU A 674 -2.28 17.37 4.83
N LEU A 675 -1.93 17.19 3.55
CA LEU A 675 -0.61 16.72 3.16
C LEU A 675 0.48 17.74 3.50
N SER A 676 1.69 17.28 3.80
CA SER A 676 2.83 18.18 4.01
C SER A 676 3.10 19.03 2.76
N PRO A 677 3.59 20.28 2.90
CA PRO A 677 3.94 21.12 1.74
C PRO A 677 4.93 20.44 0.77
N LYS A 678 5.82 19.60 1.31
CA LYS A 678 6.75 18.79 0.51
C LYS A 678 6.02 17.75 -0.34
N GLN A 679 5.06 17.02 0.23
CA GLN A 679 4.27 16.03 -0.49
C GLN A 679 3.36 16.68 -1.53
N GLN A 680 2.67 17.77 -1.18
CA GLN A 680 1.85 18.54 -2.13
C GLN A 680 2.66 18.98 -3.34
N ASN A 681 3.90 19.44 -3.13
CA ASN A 681 4.77 19.86 -4.23
C ASN A 681 5.26 18.68 -5.07
N GLN A 682 5.50 17.51 -4.47
CA GLN A 682 5.86 16.29 -5.21
C GLN A 682 4.69 15.78 -6.07
N ASP A 683 3.49 15.72 -5.51
CA ASP A 683 2.28 15.30 -6.21
C ASP A 683 1.94 16.26 -7.36
N ASP A 684 2.04 17.57 -7.11
CA ASP A 684 1.87 18.61 -8.13
C ASP A 684 2.90 18.49 -9.26
N PHE A 685 4.17 18.22 -8.93
CA PHE A 685 5.20 18.06 -9.94
C PHE A 685 5.01 16.78 -10.77
N GLN A 686 4.66 15.66 -10.12
CA GLN A 686 4.37 14.41 -10.82
C GLN A 686 3.22 14.58 -11.82
N PHE A 687 2.13 15.20 -11.39
CA PHE A 687 1.00 15.47 -12.26
C PHE A 687 1.39 16.39 -13.43
N ALA A 688 2.14 17.46 -13.17
CA ALA A 688 2.63 18.35 -14.22
C ALA A 688 3.48 17.59 -15.25
N GLY A 689 4.32 16.64 -14.82
CA GLY A 689 5.08 15.76 -15.71
C GLY A 689 4.18 14.91 -16.61
N TYR A 690 3.18 14.23 -16.04
CA TYR A 690 2.22 13.45 -16.83
C TYR A 690 1.36 14.30 -17.75
N LEU A 691 1.08 15.55 -17.35
CA LEU A 691 0.31 16.48 -18.14
C LEU A 691 1.10 16.97 -19.37
N VAL A 692 2.39 17.26 -19.20
CA VAL A 692 3.30 17.53 -20.33
C VAL A 692 3.34 16.32 -21.27
N GLU A 693 3.47 15.10 -20.73
CA GLU A 693 3.42 13.87 -21.54
C GLU A 693 2.09 13.75 -22.31
N CYS A 694 0.96 14.04 -21.65
CA CYS A 694 -0.38 13.99 -22.24
C CYS A 694 -0.49 14.88 -23.48
N TRP A 695 -0.14 16.17 -23.36
CA TRP A 695 -0.19 17.08 -24.51
C TRP A 695 0.83 16.73 -25.59
N THR A 696 2.01 16.23 -25.22
CA THR A 696 2.98 15.76 -26.22
C THR A 696 2.44 14.59 -27.03
N ASN A 697 1.73 13.64 -26.40
CA ASN A 697 1.10 12.52 -27.09
C ASN A 697 -0.06 12.96 -28.01
N MET A 698 -0.70 14.09 -27.69
CA MET A 698 -1.71 14.76 -28.53
C MET A 698 -1.09 15.68 -29.62
N ASN A 699 0.24 15.79 -29.71
CA ASN A 699 0.95 16.74 -30.58
C ASN A 699 0.68 18.23 -30.27
N LEU A 700 0.19 18.54 -29.07
CA LEU A 700 -0.04 19.91 -28.58
C LEU A 700 1.23 20.43 -27.88
N LEU A 701 2.30 20.64 -28.66
CA LEU A 701 3.61 20.94 -28.10
C LEU A 701 3.70 22.32 -27.42
N GLU A 702 2.96 23.30 -27.92
CA GLU A 702 2.93 24.65 -27.33
C GLU A 702 2.23 24.64 -25.96
N ASP A 703 1.12 23.93 -25.83
CA ASP A 703 0.41 23.74 -24.55
C ASP A 703 1.29 22.99 -23.54
N ALA A 704 1.98 21.95 -24.00
CA ALA A 704 2.97 21.23 -23.20
C ALA A 704 4.07 22.15 -22.69
N TYR A 705 4.62 23.00 -23.57
CA TYR A 705 5.64 23.97 -23.20
C TYR A 705 5.10 25.08 -22.30
N ALA A 706 3.84 25.50 -22.46
CA ALA A 706 3.21 26.50 -21.61
C ALA A 706 3.10 26.05 -20.14
N VAL A 707 2.85 24.76 -19.88
CA VAL A 707 2.90 24.24 -18.50
C VAL A 707 4.28 24.18 -17.93
N VAL A 708 5.28 23.82 -18.73
CA VAL A 708 6.68 23.91 -18.30
C VAL A 708 6.98 25.35 -17.93
N LEU A 709 6.68 26.31 -18.83
CA LEU A 709 6.95 27.74 -18.66
C LEU A 709 6.28 28.34 -17.42
N SER A 710 5.01 28.01 -17.17
CA SER A 710 4.24 28.51 -16.01
C SER A 710 4.70 27.93 -14.67
N SER A 711 5.53 26.87 -14.69
CA SER A 711 5.98 26.17 -13.47
C SER A 711 7.49 26.04 -13.33
N VAL A 712 8.27 26.65 -14.24
CA VAL A 712 9.76 26.63 -14.25
C VAL A 712 10.32 27.03 -12.89
N ASP A 713 9.70 28.01 -12.24
CA ASP A 713 10.22 28.54 -10.99
C ASP A 713 9.94 27.64 -9.78
N ARG A 714 8.89 26.83 -9.84
CA ARG A 714 8.41 25.98 -8.74
C ARG A 714 8.98 24.57 -8.82
N PHE A 715 9.13 24.03 -10.02
CA PHE A 715 9.44 22.62 -10.24
C PHE A 715 10.84 22.38 -10.80
N PRO A 716 11.57 21.37 -10.27
CA PRO A 716 12.90 21.01 -10.76
C PRO A 716 12.79 20.16 -12.04
N TRP A 717 12.33 20.78 -13.12
CA TRP A 717 12.24 20.16 -14.43
C TRP A 717 13.59 19.56 -14.84
N SER A 718 13.59 18.30 -15.22
CA SER A 718 14.81 17.60 -15.63
C SER A 718 14.63 16.99 -17.01
N TRP A 719 15.72 16.41 -17.55
CA TRP A 719 15.64 15.77 -18.86
C TRP A 719 14.80 14.48 -18.84
N ARG A 720 14.49 13.95 -17.64
CA ARG A 720 13.58 12.81 -17.47
C ARG A 720 12.17 13.17 -17.93
N GLU A 721 11.65 14.31 -17.48
CA GLU A 721 10.30 14.77 -17.82
C GLU A 721 10.28 15.48 -19.19
N LEU A 722 11.29 16.30 -19.46
CA LEU A 722 11.35 17.12 -20.68
C LEU A 722 11.85 16.37 -21.92
N GLY A 723 12.47 15.20 -21.76
CA GLY A 723 13.02 14.42 -22.87
C GLY A 723 11.95 14.00 -23.88
N VAL A 724 10.74 13.64 -23.40
CA VAL A 724 9.61 13.27 -24.27
C VAL A 724 9.18 14.46 -25.13
N LEU A 725 9.01 15.64 -24.53
CA LEU A 725 8.66 16.88 -25.22
C LEU A 725 9.73 17.30 -26.23
N ASN A 726 11.02 17.28 -25.85
CA ASN A 726 12.10 17.59 -26.79
C ASN A 726 12.11 16.62 -27.98
N ASN A 727 11.94 15.32 -27.74
CA ASN A 727 11.96 14.32 -28.81
C ASN A 727 10.75 14.48 -29.73
N ALA A 728 9.57 14.80 -29.21
CA ALA A 728 8.39 15.11 -30.01
C ALA A 728 8.59 16.38 -30.85
N ALA A 729 9.15 17.45 -30.26
CA ALA A 729 9.47 18.69 -30.96
C ALA A 729 10.49 18.47 -32.09
N MET A 730 11.54 17.68 -31.86
CA MET A 730 12.51 17.33 -32.90
C MET A 730 11.89 16.51 -34.02
N LYS A 731 10.98 15.56 -33.70
CA LYS A 731 10.27 14.76 -34.71
C LYS A 731 9.32 15.59 -35.57
N LEU A 732 8.67 16.59 -34.99
CA LEU A 732 7.78 17.52 -35.69
C LEU A 732 8.52 18.68 -36.39
N GLY A 733 9.85 18.76 -36.24
CA GLY A 733 10.68 19.78 -36.90
C GLY A 733 10.74 21.13 -36.18
N SER A 734 10.15 21.26 -34.99
CA SER A 734 10.15 22.48 -34.18
C SER A 734 11.47 22.66 -33.42
N LEU A 735 12.54 23.00 -34.14
CA LEU A 735 13.89 23.17 -33.58
C LEU A 735 13.94 24.27 -32.50
N GLU A 736 13.21 25.38 -32.70
CA GLU A 736 13.17 26.49 -31.75
C GLU A 736 12.60 26.06 -30.39
N LEU A 737 11.52 25.26 -30.42
CA LEU A 737 10.91 24.71 -29.21
C LEU A 737 11.85 23.72 -28.53
N ALA A 738 12.51 22.84 -29.29
CA ALA A 738 13.49 21.91 -28.75
C ALA A 738 14.66 22.64 -28.07
N GLU A 739 15.16 23.73 -28.65
CA GLU A 739 16.17 24.58 -28.03
C GLU A 739 15.65 25.27 -26.77
N ALA A 740 14.42 25.77 -26.77
CA ALA A 740 13.79 26.40 -25.61
C ALA A 740 13.66 25.41 -24.44
N VAL A 741 13.19 24.19 -24.70
CA VAL A 741 13.08 23.11 -23.71
C VAL A 741 14.44 22.75 -23.11
N ARG A 742 15.50 22.66 -23.93
CA ARG A 742 16.87 22.41 -23.46
C ARG A 742 17.38 23.55 -22.58
N LYS A 743 17.10 24.81 -22.93
CA LYS A 743 17.44 25.98 -22.10
C LYS A 743 16.75 25.91 -20.74
N VAL A 744 15.45 25.58 -20.71
CA VAL A 744 14.71 25.42 -19.44
C VAL A 744 15.33 24.33 -18.57
N ALA A 745 15.65 23.16 -19.14
CA ALA A 745 16.29 22.07 -18.42
C ALA A 745 17.66 22.48 -17.82
N GLN A 746 18.46 23.28 -18.55
CA GLN A 746 19.73 23.80 -18.06
C GLN A 746 19.54 24.82 -16.93
N VAL A 747 18.62 25.76 -17.10
CA VAL A 747 18.34 26.82 -16.10
C VAL A 747 17.83 26.22 -14.79
N THR A 748 16.87 25.31 -14.87
CA THR A 748 16.27 24.63 -13.70
C THR A 748 17.29 23.75 -12.98
N GLN A 749 18.16 23.04 -13.71
CA GLN A 749 19.28 22.31 -13.12
C GLN A 749 20.19 23.25 -12.31
N VAL A 750 20.60 24.39 -12.89
CA VAL A 750 21.46 25.34 -12.19
C VAL A 750 20.75 25.96 -10.98
N LYS A 751 19.45 26.25 -11.08
CA LYS A 751 18.65 26.84 -9.99
C LYS A 751 18.49 25.89 -8.80
N HIS A 752 18.14 24.63 -9.03
CA HIS A 752 17.81 23.68 -7.97
C HIS A 752 19.01 22.84 -7.49
N HIS A 753 20.03 22.63 -8.33
CA HIS A 753 21.19 21.80 -8.02
C HIS A 753 22.52 22.56 -8.04
N GLY A 754 22.52 23.84 -8.44
CA GLY A 754 23.75 24.60 -8.63
C GLY A 754 24.55 24.16 -9.86
N LYS A 755 25.73 24.77 -10.03
CA LYS A 755 26.69 24.30 -11.03
C LYS A 755 27.31 23.00 -10.54
N ILE A 756 27.01 21.90 -11.25
CA ILE A 756 27.54 20.58 -10.93
C ILE A 756 29.03 20.55 -11.29
N LYS A 757 29.89 20.24 -10.32
CA LYS A 757 31.32 20.03 -10.58
C LYS A 757 31.51 18.81 -11.48
N ARG A 758 32.56 18.80 -12.30
CA ARG A 758 32.84 17.69 -13.23
C ARG A 758 32.94 16.32 -12.54
N GLN A 759 33.42 16.29 -11.29
CA GLN A 759 33.53 15.06 -10.48
C GLN A 759 32.16 14.53 -10.03
N ASP A 760 31.22 15.41 -9.68
CA ASP A 760 29.88 15.06 -9.20
C ASP A 760 28.88 14.78 -10.33
N PHE A 761 29.27 15.05 -11.59
CA PHE A 761 28.38 14.84 -12.73
C PHE A 761 27.96 13.37 -12.89
N LYS A 762 28.90 12.43 -12.65
CA LYS A 762 28.61 10.99 -12.73
C LYS A 762 27.58 10.55 -11.70
N THR A 763 27.72 11.00 -10.44
CA THR A 763 26.78 10.66 -9.36
C THR A 763 25.42 11.33 -9.57
N TYR A 764 25.39 12.56 -10.09
CA TYR A 764 24.16 13.23 -10.48
C TYR A 764 23.39 12.47 -11.58
N VAL A 765 24.10 12.06 -12.63
CA VAL A 765 23.54 11.27 -13.75
C VAL A 765 22.95 9.96 -13.26
N MET A 766 23.68 9.22 -12.41
CA MET A 766 23.21 7.96 -11.82
C MET A 766 21.93 8.13 -10.99
N LYS A 767 21.87 9.16 -10.11
CA LYS A 767 20.68 9.42 -9.26
C LYS A 767 19.43 9.77 -10.07
N ARG A 768 19.59 10.44 -11.21
CA ARG A 768 18.48 10.84 -12.09
C ARG A 768 18.16 9.81 -13.18
N GLY A 769 19.00 8.79 -13.36
CA GLY A 769 18.73 7.66 -14.26
C GLY A 769 18.71 8.05 -15.73
N TYR A 770 19.61 8.97 -16.14
CA TYR A 770 19.83 9.29 -17.55
C TYR A 770 20.54 8.17 -18.30
#